data_AF-A0A379KCY4-F1
#
_entry.id   AF-A0A379KCY4-F1
#
_cell.length_a   1.000
_cell.length_b   1.000
_cell.length_c   1.000
_cell.angle_alpha   90.00
_cell.angle_beta   90.00
_cell.angle_gamma   90.00
#
_symmetry.space_group_name_H-M   'P 1'
#
loop_
_entity.id
_entity.type
_entity.pdbx_description
1 polymer ?
#
loop_
_entity_poly.entity_id
_entity_poly.type
_entity_poly.pdbx_seq_one_letter_code
_entity_poly.pdbx_strand_id
1 'polypeptide(L)'
;MSNSPEQLTRHWAAIHAGAGEAIRWIGDVRRSAPRLDNEADDLILSLRRVRNTARRLGGVSGLPMTVGFFGLSQAGKSYLISTLAAGANGKLETDFGGSRLDFLTHVNPPGGGKEATGLVTRFSRTARPGPDDFPLELKLFGEVEVAKVLANSFFNDFNTEKVSYRFDEAAIRQLLKELGQRRQLKPVPGVSEDDVVALWDYLQGSFPASLSGLAGYYWPVAVELAPWLAVEDRTRLFSIFWGEINELSEAYQSFARTLGSLGNADRVFAPLDALVRQTDKGLSQADSIMNVDMLERLGKDSDKRIGVRPFIDGELRASVELSLAQLAALTVELVFPLVEPTSEPLFEQVDLLDFPGYRGRLSVESLDDVRRAVSSDEASPVAQLILRGKVAYLFERYTDSQEMNVLIVCTPSNKQSDVTAVGPVLTRWIDKTQGAKPEERALRKPGLLWAITMFDMRIGSDLDKGEDLLRLGWGSGGMMKMTMLERFGQYTWLQEWTAGQPFDNTFLVRKPRMKVTFLDVQAGEEIGINAAAEDSLGLMRSTFVEDETVQRHVNQPQQAWDAMLELNDGGMGRISQYLRGVALREVKLGRIREQLDDVLHLLENRLGHWYQAEGAGELEKKRKIAKQIFDAVWPRRILLGELLQRMQLPDDLVRGLYLRADDEEPTALVSDSGSSGVVSGGALNLGDDLGHDDGFDLFGDSESAPRSSSNALPLRSSGSDARFAQAVLREWISHLRHLPEDMRLMTYLGFSKPAVEALVDELITGASRLDLQTRLLQAIVSTEQIGTKREQLAGRQVLTAKTVLGDFIGWLGFIESPLEQRPDSRIERGAKLFQVPPVIVPGKLPQLPAQPLEHTRNYVGDWLVALAKIAEDNAGHSAGREITPEQNETLGKVLATLHADRTE
;
A
#
# COMPACT_ATOMS: atom_id res chain seq x y z
N MET A 1 2.45 -5.95 -30.49
CA MET A 1 1.37 -6.70 -29.81
C MET A 1 0.35 -5.66 -29.36
N SER A 2 -0.89 -5.72 -29.85
CA SER A 2 -1.90 -4.70 -29.53
C SER A 2 -2.28 -4.78 -28.05
N ASN A 3 -2.14 -3.68 -27.31
CA ASN A 3 -2.57 -3.57 -25.92
C ASN A 3 -4.10 -3.41 -25.84
N SER A 4 -4.86 -4.47 -26.15
CA SER A 4 -6.31 -4.35 -26.04
C SER A 4 -6.74 -4.35 -24.56
N PRO A 5 -7.71 -3.51 -24.18
CA PRO A 5 -8.25 -3.48 -22.81
C PRO A 5 -8.80 -4.83 -22.34
N GLU A 6 -9.44 -5.56 -23.26
CA GLU A 6 -10.03 -6.87 -22.99
C GLU A 6 -8.98 -7.92 -22.66
N GLN A 7 -7.86 -7.94 -23.39
CA GLN A 7 -6.73 -8.81 -23.06
C GLN A 7 -6.19 -8.48 -21.67
N LEU A 8 -5.85 -7.22 -21.37
CA LEU A 8 -5.35 -6.87 -20.03
C LEU A 8 -6.33 -7.23 -18.90
N THR A 9 -7.63 -7.05 -19.13
CA THR A 9 -8.68 -7.46 -18.17
C THR A 9 -8.64 -8.97 -17.92
N ARG A 10 -8.54 -9.78 -18.99
CA ARG A 10 -8.43 -11.24 -18.91
C ARG A 10 -7.14 -11.69 -18.22
N HIS A 11 -5.99 -11.08 -18.54
CA HIS A 11 -4.70 -11.40 -17.90
C HIS A 11 -4.77 -11.17 -16.38
N TRP A 12 -5.31 -10.03 -15.94
CA TRP A 12 -5.47 -9.75 -14.50
C TRP A 12 -6.46 -10.70 -13.83
N ALA A 13 -7.54 -11.09 -14.52
CA ALA A 13 -8.47 -12.10 -14.02
C ALA A 13 -7.78 -13.48 -13.86
N ALA A 14 -6.94 -13.86 -14.82
CA ALA A 14 -6.13 -15.07 -14.76
C ALA A 14 -5.13 -15.04 -13.59
N ILE A 15 -4.46 -13.91 -13.35
CA ILE A 15 -3.59 -13.72 -12.17
C ILE A 15 -4.38 -13.85 -10.87
N HIS A 16 -5.56 -13.22 -10.77
CA HIS A 16 -6.39 -13.32 -9.58
C HIS A 16 -6.80 -14.77 -9.29
N ALA A 17 -7.21 -15.51 -10.33
CA ALA A 17 -7.59 -16.92 -10.21
C ALA A 17 -6.38 -17.82 -9.88
N GLY A 18 -5.28 -17.67 -10.61
CA GLY A 18 -4.05 -18.45 -10.42
C GLY A 18 -3.42 -18.23 -9.05
N ALA A 19 -3.40 -16.99 -8.54
CA ALA A 19 -2.95 -16.72 -7.17
C ALA A 19 -3.86 -17.38 -6.11
N GLY A 20 -5.17 -17.45 -6.36
CA GLY A 20 -6.11 -18.18 -5.49
C GLY A 20 -5.90 -19.71 -5.54
N GLU A 21 -5.56 -20.27 -6.70
CA GLU A 21 -5.14 -21.67 -6.85
C GLU A 21 -3.81 -21.94 -6.15
N ALA A 22 -2.84 -21.04 -6.27
CA ALA A 22 -1.56 -21.14 -5.56
C ALA A 22 -1.74 -21.16 -4.03
N ILE A 23 -2.60 -20.30 -3.48
CA ILE A 23 -2.90 -20.30 -2.03
C ILE A 23 -3.47 -21.65 -1.58
N ARG A 24 -4.39 -22.23 -2.35
CA ARG A 24 -4.96 -23.56 -2.05
C ARG A 24 -3.89 -24.64 -2.11
N TRP A 25 -3.07 -24.63 -3.16
CA TRP A 25 -1.96 -25.57 -3.32
C TRP A 25 -0.97 -25.49 -2.15
N ILE A 26 -0.58 -24.29 -1.70
CA ILE A 26 0.27 -24.13 -0.51
C ILE A 26 -0.39 -24.73 0.72
N GLY A 27 -1.68 -24.47 0.93
CA GLY A 27 -2.45 -25.01 2.05
C GLY A 27 -2.47 -26.54 2.10
N ASP A 28 -2.53 -27.20 0.93
CA ASP A 28 -2.53 -28.65 0.82
C ASP A 28 -1.13 -29.25 1.00
N VAL A 29 -0.11 -28.64 0.40
CA VAL A 29 1.26 -29.17 0.34
C VAL A 29 2.07 -28.87 1.61
N ARG A 30 1.79 -27.76 2.32
CA ARG A 30 2.55 -27.38 3.52
C ARG A 30 2.55 -28.45 4.62
N ARG A 31 1.53 -29.33 4.65
CA ARG A 31 1.46 -30.43 5.63
C ARG A 31 2.46 -31.55 5.35
N SER A 32 2.86 -31.73 4.10
CA SER A 32 3.78 -32.79 3.66
C SER A 32 5.20 -32.28 3.35
N ALA A 33 5.38 -30.97 3.18
CA ALA A 33 6.65 -30.35 2.82
C ALA A 33 7.09 -29.31 3.87
N PRO A 34 7.91 -29.71 4.88
CA PRO A 34 8.41 -28.81 5.92
C PRO A 34 9.11 -27.55 5.41
N ARG A 35 9.82 -27.63 4.27
CA ARG A 35 10.45 -26.45 3.65
C ARG A 35 9.42 -25.44 3.17
N LEU A 36 8.36 -25.91 2.51
CA LEU A 36 7.29 -25.04 2.05
C LEU A 36 6.54 -24.44 3.24
N ASP A 37 6.30 -25.22 4.29
CA ASP A 37 5.62 -24.74 5.50
C ASP A 37 6.35 -23.57 6.18
N ASN A 38 7.68 -23.52 6.06
CA ASN A 38 8.47 -22.41 6.60
C ASN A 38 8.29 -21.09 5.84
N GLU A 39 7.89 -21.15 4.56
CA GLU A 39 7.65 -19.97 3.71
C GLU A 39 6.15 -19.73 3.44
N ALA A 40 5.28 -20.67 3.84
CA ALA A 40 3.87 -20.72 3.44
C ALA A 40 3.09 -19.46 3.84
N ASP A 41 3.22 -18.99 5.08
CA ASP A 41 2.42 -17.87 5.58
C ASP A 41 2.76 -16.55 4.87
N ASP A 42 4.05 -16.31 4.65
CA ASP A 42 4.53 -15.16 3.89
C ASP A 42 4.15 -15.24 2.41
N LEU A 43 4.28 -16.43 1.80
CA LEU A 43 3.88 -16.66 0.42
C LEU A 43 2.38 -16.47 0.23
N ILE A 44 1.54 -16.97 1.14
CA ILE A 44 0.09 -16.75 1.13
C ILE A 44 -0.22 -15.26 1.25
N LEU A 45 0.43 -14.54 2.16
CA LEU A 45 0.23 -13.10 2.32
C LEU A 45 0.59 -12.34 1.03
N SER A 46 1.73 -12.64 0.43
CA SER A 46 2.16 -12.05 -0.85
C SER A 46 1.17 -12.34 -1.98
N LEU A 47 0.68 -13.59 -2.09
CA LEU A 47 -0.33 -13.97 -3.07
C LEU A 47 -1.66 -13.25 -2.85
N ARG A 48 -2.08 -13.01 -1.60
CA ARG A 48 -3.28 -12.20 -1.30
C ARG A 48 -3.11 -10.74 -1.71
N ARG A 49 -1.92 -10.16 -1.51
CA ARG A 49 -1.60 -8.81 -2.02
C ARG A 49 -1.66 -8.76 -3.55
N VAL A 50 -1.16 -9.79 -4.23
CA VAL A 50 -1.28 -9.95 -5.68
C VAL A 50 -2.74 -10.03 -6.10
N ARG A 51 -3.58 -10.82 -5.42
CA ARG A 51 -5.03 -10.89 -5.70
C ARG A 51 -5.71 -9.54 -5.55
N ASN A 52 -5.42 -8.81 -4.49
CA ASN A 52 -5.94 -7.46 -4.28
C ASN A 52 -5.53 -6.49 -5.41
N THR A 53 -4.27 -6.55 -5.84
CA THR A 53 -3.77 -5.75 -6.97
C THR A 53 -4.45 -6.15 -8.28
N ALA A 54 -4.58 -7.44 -8.56
CA ALA A 54 -5.23 -7.97 -9.75
C ALA A 54 -6.73 -7.59 -9.82
N ARG A 55 -7.45 -7.64 -8.69
CA ARG A 55 -8.84 -7.19 -8.60
C ARG A 55 -8.98 -5.71 -8.96
N ARG A 56 -8.11 -4.85 -8.42
CA ARG A 56 -8.13 -3.40 -8.69
C ARG A 56 -7.77 -3.10 -10.14
N LEU A 57 -6.60 -3.53 -10.60
CA LEU A 57 -6.09 -3.19 -11.94
C LEU A 57 -6.86 -3.88 -13.06
N GLY A 58 -7.36 -5.09 -12.83
CA GLY A 58 -8.27 -5.78 -13.74
C GLY A 58 -9.55 -4.97 -13.96
N GLY A 59 -10.21 -4.51 -12.88
CA GLY A 59 -11.39 -3.66 -12.99
C GLY A 59 -11.14 -2.35 -13.73
N VAL A 60 -10.02 -1.67 -13.45
CA VAL A 60 -9.69 -0.37 -14.07
C VAL A 60 -9.28 -0.47 -15.53
N SER A 61 -8.72 -1.60 -15.96
CA SER A 61 -8.28 -1.79 -17.35
C SER A 61 -9.42 -1.72 -18.37
N GLY A 62 -10.63 -2.13 -17.98
CA GLY A 62 -11.84 -2.04 -18.80
C GLY A 62 -12.49 -0.66 -18.83
N LEU A 63 -12.24 0.18 -17.82
CA LEU A 63 -12.85 1.51 -17.69
C LEU A 63 -12.25 2.53 -18.68
N PRO A 64 -13.02 3.55 -19.10
CA PRO A 64 -12.50 4.66 -19.88
C PRO A 64 -11.40 5.45 -19.14
N MET A 65 -10.75 6.37 -19.85
CA MET A 65 -9.87 7.35 -19.22
C MET A 65 -10.69 8.26 -18.30
N THR A 66 -10.12 8.64 -17.17
CA THR A 66 -10.78 9.51 -16.20
C THR A 66 -9.94 10.75 -15.89
N VAL A 67 -10.61 11.89 -15.80
CA VAL A 67 -10.02 13.14 -15.31
C VAL A 67 -10.68 13.47 -13.96
N GLY A 68 -9.89 13.41 -12.90
CA GLY A 68 -10.32 13.78 -11.55
C GLY A 68 -10.20 15.28 -11.32
N PHE A 69 -11.27 15.88 -10.80
CA PHE A 69 -11.31 17.26 -10.34
C PHE A 69 -11.26 17.28 -8.83
N PHE A 70 -10.21 17.91 -8.32
CA PHE A 70 -9.96 18.05 -6.89
C PHE A 70 -9.61 19.49 -6.59
N GLY A 71 -9.89 19.98 -5.39
CA GLY A 71 -9.37 21.28 -4.98
C GLY A 71 -10.23 22.04 -4.01
N LEU A 72 -9.67 23.16 -3.57
CA LEU A 72 -10.15 24.00 -2.49
C LEU A 72 -11.14 25.07 -2.97
N SER A 73 -11.19 25.28 -4.30
CA SER A 73 -12.17 26.14 -4.95
C SER A 73 -13.35 25.28 -5.43
N GLN A 74 -14.37 25.09 -4.59
CA GLN A 74 -15.57 24.33 -5.01
C GLN A 74 -16.26 25.01 -6.20
N ALA A 75 -16.44 26.33 -6.15
CA ALA A 75 -17.06 27.08 -7.24
C ALA A 75 -16.22 27.04 -8.53
N GLY A 76 -14.89 27.15 -8.43
CA GLY A 76 -13.99 27.03 -9.59
C GLY A 76 -14.00 25.63 -10.20
N LYS A 77 -14.06 24.60 -9.36
CA LYS A 77 -14.14 23.18 -9.75
C LYS A 77 -15.45 22.88 -10.48
N SER A 78 -16.60 23.22 -9.88
CA SER A 78 -17.91 23.02 -10.52
C SER A 78 -18.01 23.78 -11.85
N TYR A 79 -17.43 24.99 -11.92
CA TYR A 79 -17.34 25.73 -13.17
C TYR A 79 -16.50 24.99 -14.23
N LEU A 80 -15.29 24.55 -13.87
CA LEU A 80 -14.41 23.81 -14.79
C LEU A 80 -15.09 22.56 -15.35
N ILE A 81 -15.69 21.75 -14.49
CA ILE A 81 -16.46 20.56 -14.90
C ILE A 81 -17.58 20.99 -15.84
N SER A 82 -18.30 22.06 -15.49
CA SER A 82 -19.43 22.51 -16.29
C SER A 82 -19.03 22.93 -17.69
N THR A 83 -17.93 23.67 -17.86
CA THR A 83 -17.53 24.12 -19.19
C THR A 83 -16.94 23.00 -20.03
N LEU A 84 -16.23 22.04 -19.42
CA LEU A 84 -15.61 20.92 -20.12
C LEU A 84 -16.62 19.84 -20.54
N ALA A 85 -17.60 19.54 -19.70
CA ALA A 85 -18.62 18.52 -19.96
C ALA A 85 -19.98 19.06 -20.41
N ALA A 86 -20.15 20.37 -20.52
CA ALA A 86 -21.41 20.94 -21.02
C ALA A 86 -21.70 20.49 -22.46
N GLY A 87 -22.99 20.33 -22.74
CA GLY A 87 -23.47 20.19 -24.10
C GLY A 87 -23.28 21.47 -24.91
N ALA A 88 -23.57 21.43 -26.21
CA ALA A 88 -23.58 22.62 -27.07
C ALA A 88 -24.53 23.74 -26.56
N ASN A 89 -25.50 23.39 -25.70
CA ASN A 89 -26.41 24.31 -25.03
C ASN A 89 -25.83 24.94 -23.74
N GLY A 90 -24.59 24.62 -23.36
CA GLY A 90 -23.93 25.13 -22.16
C GLY A 90 -24.40 24.52 -20.84
N LYS A 91 -25.14 23.40 -20.87
CA LYS A 91 -25.72 22.76 -19.68
C LYS A 91 -25.21 21.33 -19.49
N LEU A 92 -25.28 20.82 -18.25
CA LEU A 92 -24.89 19.46 -17.88
C LEU A 92 -26.13 18.67 -17.56
N GLU A 93 -26.74 18.12 -18.59
CA GLU A 93 -28.05 17.48 -18.50
C GLU A 93 -27.95 15.96 -18.56
N THR A 94 -28.76 15.31 -17.72
CA THR A 94 -28.99 13.87 -17.71
C THR A 94 -30.47 13.57 -17.95
N ASP A 95 -30.79 12.32 -18.27
CA ASP A 95 -32.14 11.79 -18.35
C ASP A 95 -32.22 10.55 -17.45
N PHE A 96 -32.94 10.69 -16.35
CA PHE A 96 -33.19 9.61 -15.40
C PHE A 96 -34.68 9.25 -15.43
N GLY A 97 -35.00 8.08 -16.00
CA GLY A 97 -36.39 7.57 -16.06
C GLY A 97 -37.35 8.52 -16.79
N GLY A 98 -36.89 9.22 -17.83
CA GLY A 98 -37.67 10.19 -18.61
C GLY A 98 -37.69 11.61 -18.02
N SER A 99 -37.01 11.83 -16.89
CA SER A 99 -36.87 13.15 -16.26
C SER A 99 -35.53 13.79 -16.62
N ARG A 100 -35.57 14.89 -17.37
CA ARG A 100 -34.38 15.65 -17.75
C ARG A 100 -33.94 16.60 -16.63
N LEU A 101 -32.71 16.42 -16.15
CA LEU A 101 -32.17 17.17 -15.00
C LEU A 101 -30.85 17.84 -15.37
N ASP A 102 -30.71 19.10 -15.03
CA ASP A 102 -29.41 19.81 -15.07
C ASP A 102 -28.67 19.67 -13.72
N PHE A 103 -27.40 19.26 -13.76
CA PHE A 103 -26.60 18.97 -12.58
C PHE A 103 -26.45 20.19 -11.66
N LEU A 104 -26.12 21.36 -12.20
CA LEU A 104 -25.83 22.55 -11.40
C LEU A 104 -27.08 23.10 -10.71
N THR A 105 -28.22 23.05 -11.37
CA THR A 105 -29.47 23.64 -10.88
C THR A 105 -30.33 22.66 -10.09
N HIS A 106 -30.32 21.38 -10.43
CA HIS A 106 -31.22 20.39 -9.83
C HIS A 106 -30.53 19.37 -8.92
N VAL A 107 -29.21 19.13 -9.02
CA VAL A 107 -28.56 18.04 -8.28
C VAL A 107 -27.48 18.53 -7.31
N ASN A 108 -26.66 19.48 -7.73
CA ASN A 108 -25.56 20.00 -6.92
C ASN A 108 -26.11 20.99 -5.87
N PRO A 109 -25.99 20.69 -4.57
CA PRO A 109 -26.52 21.56 -3.52
C PRO A 109 -25.83 22.93 -3.50
N PRO A 110 -26.59 24.03 -3.26
CA PRO A 110 -26.03 25.37 -3.24
C PRO A 110 -25.07 25.52 -2.05
N GLY A 111 -23.77 25.46 -2.35
CA GLY A 111 -22.72 25.63 -1.36
C GLY A 111 -22.64 27.09 -0.89
N GLY A 112 -23.18 27.38 0.29
CA GLY A 112 -23.03 28.66 0.99
C GLY A 112 -21.61 28.92 1.50
N GLY A 113 -20.59 28.63 0.69
CA GLY A 113 -19.16 28.71 1.05
C GLY A 113 -18.62 27.51 1.83
N LYS A 114 -19.42 26.47 2.09
CA LYS A 114 -19.01 25.17 2.65
C LYS A 114 -19.27 24.04 1.65
N GLU A 115 -18.48 22.97 1.75
CA GLU A 115 -18.65 21.75 0.96
C GLU A 115 -20.05 21.18 1.12
N ALA A 116 -20.75 21.07 0.00
CA ALA A 116 -22.13 20.65 -0.04
C ALA A 116 -22.31 19.18 -0.48
N THR A 117 -21.27 18.54 -1.04
CA THR A 117 -21.30 17.17 -1.55
C THR A 117 -20.46 16.19 -0.71
N GLY A 118 -20.98 14.98 -0.46
CA GLY A 118 -20.33 13.94 0.36
C GLY A 118 -19.93 12.65 -0.37
N LEU A 119 -20.00 12.62 -1.71
CA LEU A 119 -19.70 11.46 -2.56
C LEU A 119 -19.08 11.91 -3.90
N VAL A 120 -18.49 10.98 -4.65
CA VAL A 120 -17.89 11.25 -5.97
C VAL A 120 -18.98 11.22 -7.05
N THR A 121 -19.00 12.20 -7.96
CA THR A 121 -19.90 12.17 -9.14
C THR A 121 -19.10 11.84 -10.39
N ARG A 122 -19.50 10.80 -11.12
CA ARG A 122 -18.92 10.43 -12.42
C ARG A 122 -19.80 10.94 -13.55
N PHE A 123 -19.31 11.90 -14.32
CA PHE A 123 -19.94 12.32 -15.56
C PHE A 123 -19.41 11.47 -16.71
N SER A 124 -20.32 10.84 -17.46
CA SER A 124 -19.94 9.98 -18.58
C SER A 124 -20.93 10.06 -19.73
N ARG A 125 -20.40 10.08 -20.96
CA ARG A 125 -21.17 9.93 -22.21
C ARG A 125 -21.39 8.48 -22.61
N THR A 126 -20.60 7.56 -22.06
CA THR A 126 -20.69 6.13 -22.37
C THR A 126 -21.55 5.35 -21.38
N ALA A 127 -21.78 5.90 -20.19
CA ALA A 127 -22.69 5.35 -19.20
C ALA A 127 -24.15 5.40 -19.69
N ARG A 128 -24.96 4.48 -19.18
CA ARG A 128 -26.41 4.43 -19.40
C ARG A 128 -27.12 4.54 -18.06
N PRO A 129 -28.29 5.20 -18.00
CA PRO A 129 -29.09 5.20 -16.80
C PRO A 129 -29.53 3.77 -16.45
N GLY A 130 -29.86 3.57 -15.18
CA GLY A 130 -30.46 2.33 -14.71
C GLY A 130 -31.87 2.10 -15.29
N PRO A 131 -32.55 1.01 -14.84
CA PRO A 131 -33.94 0.77 -15.19
C PRO A 131 -34.84 1.96 -14.83
N ASP A 132 -35.93 2.19 -15.57
CA ASP A 132 -36.77 3.40 -15.44
C ASP A 132 -37.26 3.68 -14.00
N ASP A 133 -37.62 2.64 -13.25
CA ASP A 133 -38.08 2.77 -11.85
C ASP A 133 -36.94 3.04 -10.85
N PHE A 134 -35.69 2.70 -11.22
CA PHE A 134 -34.49 2.85 -10.39
C PHE A 134 -33.33 3.40 -11.25
N PRO A 135 -33.44 4.63 -11.76
CA PRO A 135 -32.56 5.12 -12.81
C PRO A 135 -31.15 5.47 -12.32
N LEU A 136 -30.95 5.59 -11.00
CA LEU A 136 -29.68 6.01 -10.40
C LEU A 136 -28.77 4.81 -10.14
N GLU A 137 -27.61 4.76 -10.78
CA GLU A 137 -26.56 3.79 -10.47
C GLU A 137 -25.63 4.33 -9.37
N LEU A 138 -25.57 3.62 -8.25
CA LEU A 138 -24.74 3.97 -7.09
C LEU A 138 -23.72 2.86 -6.81
N LYS A 139 -22.44 3.22 -6.69
CA LYS A 139 -21.38 2.32 -6.21
C LYS A 139 -21.27 2.45 -4.69
N LEU A 140 -21.26 1.33 -3.97
CA LEU A 140 -21.20 1.31 -2.51
C LEU A 140 -19.80 0.97 -1.98
N PHE A 141 -19.57 1.28 -0.70
CA PHE A 141 -18.42 0.78 0.05
C PHE A 141 -18.59 -0.69 0.40
N GLY A 142 -17.49 -1.45 0.36
CA GLY A 142 -17.42 -2.74 1.05
C GLY A 142 -17.33 -2.58 2.58
N GLU A 143 -17.63 -3.64 3.33
CA GLU A 143 -17.60 -3.62 4.80
C GLU A 143 -16.21 -3.21 5.34
N VAL A 144 -15.13 -3.71 4.74
CA VAL A 144 -13.76 -3.32 5.12
C VAL A 144 -13.46 -1.86 4.78
N GLU A 145 -14.05 -1.31 3.72
CA GLU A 145 -13.86 0.11 3.38
C GLU A 145 -14.51 1.02 4.43
N VAL A 146 -15.63 0.61 5.02
CA VAL A 146 -16.22 1.30 6.18
C VAL A 146 -15.24 1.28 7.36
N ALA A 147 -14.57 0.16 7.63
CA ALA A 147 -13.54 0.10 8.67
C ALA A 147 -12.36 1.05 8.38
N LYS A 148 -11.95 1.18 7.11
CA LYS A 148 -10.91 2.16 6.70
C LYS A 148 -11.35 3.60 6.93
N VAL A 149 -12.61 3.93 6.61
CA VAL A 149 -13.18 5.26 6.86
C VAL A 149 -13.14 5.60 8.35
N LEU A 150 -13.60 4.69 9.22
CA LEU A 150 -13.62 4.91 10.66
C LEU A 150 -12.22 5.02 11.27
N ALA A 151 -11.29 4.15 10.84
CA ALA A 151 -9.90 4.23 11.25
C ALA A 151 -9.25 5.55 10.77
N ASN A 152 -9.52 5.99 9.53
CA ASN A 152 -9.04 7.27 9.02
C ASN A 152 -9.52 8.44 9.88
N SER A 153 -10.80 8.44 10.25
CA SER A 153 -11.36 9.45 11.16
C SER A 153 -10.66 9.41 12.52
N PHE A 154 -10.44 8.24 13.10
CA PHE A 154 -9.77 8.14 14.40
C PHE A 154 -8.33 8.67 14.35
N PHE A 155 -7.49 8.14 13.46
CA PHE A 155 -6.06 8.51 13.43
C PHE A 155 -5.78 9.94 12.97
N ASN A 156 -6.66 10.55 12.15
CA ASN A 156 -6.43 11.89 11.63
C ASN A 156 -7.20 13.00 12.35
N ASP A 157 -8.35 12.69 12.96
CA ASP A 157 -9.13 13.71 13.66
C ASP A 157 -8.91 13.69 15.19
N PHE A 158 -8.37 12.61 15.77
CA PHE A 158 -7.98 12.57 17.17
C PHE A 158 -6.49 12.82 17.38
N ASN A 159 -6.14 13.48 18.48
CA ASN A 159 -4.75 13.63 18.90
C ASN A 159 -4.26 12.33 19.57
N THR A 160 -3.65 11.44 18.80
CA THR A 160 -3.16 10.14 19.25
C THR A 160 -2.10 10.20 20.36
N GLU A 161 -1.42 11.34 20.55
CA GLU A 161 -0.46 11.51 21.65
C GLU A 161 -1.15 11.73 23.00
N LYS A 162 -2.37 12.27 22.98
CA LYS A 162 -3.13 12.65 24.17
C LYS A 162 -4.32 11.75 24.46
N VAL A 163 -4.84 11.06 23.45
CA VAL A 163 -5.88 10.04 23.63
C VAL A 163 -5.34 8.91 24.51
N SER A 164 -6.14 8.48 25.49
CA SER A 164 -5.75 7.46 26.47
C SER A 164 -5.67 6.03 25.90
N TYR A 165 -6.14 5.81 24.68
CA TYR A 165 -6.13 4.50 24.04
C TYR A 165 -4.72 4.11 23.61
N ARG A 166 -4.26 2.94 24.09
CA ARG A 166 -2.97 2.35 23.72
C ARG A 166 -3.21 0.90 23.34
N PHE A 167 -2.48 0.43 22.33
CA PHE A 167 -2.48 -0.98 21.97
C PHE A 167 -1.79 -1.79 23.08
N ASP A 168 -2.59 -2.48 23.88
CA ASP A 168 -2.12 -3.45 24.86
C ASP A 168 -2.09 -4.83 24.23
N GLU A 169 -0.89 -5.36 24.01
CA GLU A 169 -0.68 -6.67 23.40
C GLU A 169 -1.38 -7.80 24.17
N ALA A 170 -1.39 -7.77 25.51
CA ALA A 170 -2.03 -8.81 26.31
C ALA A 170 -3.56 -8.78 26.16
N ALA A 171 -4.15 -7.57 26.18
CA ALA A 171 -5.57 -7.38 25.98
C ALA A 171 -6.01 -7.81 24.57
N ILE A 172 -5.24 -7.45 23.54
CA ILE A 172 -5.53 -7.82 22.15
C ILE A 172 -5.43 -9.33 21.95
N ARG A 173 -4.42 -9.99 22.53
CA ARG A 173 -4.30 -11.46 22.47
C ARG A 173 -5.49 -12.16 23.14
N GLN A 174 -5.92 -11.66 24.29
CA GLN A 174 -7.10 -12.16 24.97
C GLN A 174 -8.36 -11.98 24.12
N LEU A 175 -8.54 -10.81 23.50
CA LEU A 175 -9.62 -10.55 22.54
C LEU A 175 -9.61 -11.55 21.38
N LEU A 176 -8.45 -11.79 20.77
CA LEU A 176 -8.32 -12.76 19.67
C LEU A 176 -8.68 -14.19 20.11
N LYS A 177 -8.28 -14.60 21.32
CA LYS A 177 -8.63 -15.92 21.89
C LYS A 177 -10.14 -16.05 22.08
N GLU A 178 -10.79 -15.02 22.63
CA GLU A 178 -12.26 -15.00 22.80
C GLU A 178 -13.00 -15.07 21.47
N LEU A 179 -12.56 -14.29 20.47
CA LEU A 179 -13.15 -14.29 19.14
C LEU A 179 -12.93 -15.63 18.43
N GLY A 180 -11.76 -16.26 18.63
CA GLY A 180 -11.47 -17.61 18.12
C GLY A 180 -12.49 -18.66 18.57
N GLN A 181 -13.01 -18.54 19.80
CA GLN A 181 -14.06 -19.42 20.32
C GLN A 181 -15.45 -19.15 19.73
N ARG A 182 -15.66 -17.98 19.11
CA ARG A 182 -16.92 -17.55 18.47
C ARG A 182 -16.92 -17.77 16.94
N ARG A 183 -15.93 -18.49 16.43
CA ARG A 183 -15.84 -18.86 15.02
C ARG A 183 -17.11 -19.59 14.56
N GLN A 184 -17.70 -19.10 13.49
CA GLN A 184 -18.89 -19.70 12.87
C GLN A 184 -18.54 -20.97 12.08
N LEU A 185 -19.51 -21.87 11.92
CA LEU A 185 -19.34 -23.13 11.17
C LEU A 185 -19.20 -22.92 9.66
N LYS A 186 -19.66 -21.77 9.15
CA LYS A 186 -19.59 -21.39 7.74
C LYS A 186 -19.01 -19.97 7.63
N PRO A 187 -18.32 -19.66 6.53
CA PRO A 187 -17.90 -18.28 6.25
C PRO A 187 -19.12 -17.34 6.24
N VAL A 188 -18.97 -16.18 6.88
CA VAL A 188 -19.97 -15.12 6.94
C VAL A 188 -19.65 -14.10 5.85
N PRO A 189 -20.56 -13.86 4.87
CA PRO A 189 -20.33 -12.91 3.79
C PRO A 189 -19.99 -11.48 4.28
N GLY A 190 -19.32 -10.70 3.43
CA GLY A 190 -19.01 -9.28 3.65
C GLY A 190 -17.52 -8.98 3.79
N VAL A 191 -16.75 -9.89 4.40
CA VAL A 191 -15.30 -9.75 4.59
C VAL A 191 -14.60 -11.04 4.19
N SER A 192 -13.70 -10.97 3.22
CA SER A 192 -12.76 -12.04 2.87
C SER A 192 -11.38 -11.82 3.50
N GLU A 193 -10.54 -12.84 3.54
CA GLU A 193 -9.15 -12.72 4.00
C GLU A 193 -8.38 -11.70 3.16
N ASP A 194 -8.66 -11.62 1.85
CA ASP A 194 -8.05 -10.64 0.95
C ASP A 194 -8.43 -9.22 1.37
N ASP A 195 -9.67 -9.00 1.80
CA ASP A 195 -10.12 -7.69 2.27
C ASP A 195 -9.43 -7.29 3.57
N VAL A 196 -9.21 -8.24 4.50
CA VAL A 196 -8.42 -7.98 5.72
C VAL A 196 -6.98 -7.62 5.38
N VAL A 197 -6.35 -8.29 4.40
CA VAL A 197 -5.01 -7.89 3.91
C VAL A 197 -5.06 -6.49 3.30
N ALA A 198 -6.12 -6.13 2.58
CA ALA A 198 -6.29 -4.78 2.05
C ALA A 198 -6.51 -3.72 3.15
N LEU A 199 -7.10 -4.08 4.29
CA LEU A 199 -7.17 -3.23 5.49
C LEU A 199 -5.79 -3.08 6.11
N TRP A 200 -5.06 -4.19 6.25
CA TRP A 200 -3.71 -4.21 6.79
C TRP A 200 -2.78 -3.30 6.00
N ASP A 201 -2.66 -3.49 4.68
CA ASP A 201 -1.77 -2.70 3.84
C ASP A 201 -2.15 -1.20 3.86
N TYR A 202 -3.46 -0.90 3.91
CA TYR A 202 -3.94 0.49 4.03
C TYR A 202 -3.49 1.14 5.34
N LEU A 203 -3.77 0.48 6.47
CA LEU A 203 -3.47 1.03 7.78
C LEU A 203 -1.96 1.09 8.05
N GLN A 204 -1.21 0.06 7.64
CA GLN A 204 0.24 0.06 7.77
C GLN A 204 0.90 1.13 6.90
N GLY A 205 0.37 1.39 5.70
CA GLY A 205 0.87 2.42 4.81
C GLY A 205 0.54 3.85 5.26
N SER A 206 -0.64 4.05 5.85
CA SER A 206 -1.10 5.37 6.29
C SER A 206 -0.65 5.73 7.71
N PHE A 207 -0.53 4.75 8.62
CA PHE A 207 -0.25 4.95 10.05
C PHE A 207 0.85 4.00 10.59
N PRO A 208 2.03 3.92 9.96
CA PRO A 208 3.06 2.93 10.30
C PRO A 208 3.58 3.04 11.74
N ALA A 209 3.70 4.26 12.28
CA ALA A 209 4.22 4.51 13.63
C ALA A 209 3.31 3.95 14.73
N SER A 210 2.00 3.96 14.51
CA SER A 210 1.00 3.51 15.50
C SER A 210 0.75 2.01 15.46
N LEU A 211 1.06 1.34 14.34
CA LEU A 211 0.59 -0.03 14.06
C LEU A 211 1.69 -1.06 13.85
N SER A 212 2.97 -0.66 13.80
CA SER A 212 4.11 -1.56 13.59
C SER A 212 4.15 -2.74 14.56
N GLY A 213 3.70 -2.54 15.81
CA GLY A 213 3.64 -3.59 16.83
C GLY A 213 2.63 -4.71 16.55
N LEU A 214 1.58 -4.45 15.75
CA LEU A 214 0.50 -5.42 15.49
C LEU A 214 0.87 -6.47 14.44
N ALA A 215 1.87 -6.19 13.59
CA ALA A 215 2.27 -6.98 12.43
C ALA A 215 2.41 -8.48 12.72
N GLY A 216 3.01 -8.83 13.87
CA GLY A 216 3.37 -10.21 14.13
C GLY A 216 2.36 -11.05 14.93
N TYR A 217 1.31 -10.48 15.50
CA TYR A 217 0.36 -11.26 16.32
C TYR A 217 -1.11 -11.00 15.98
N TYR A 218 -1.48 -9.76 15.68
CA TYR A 218 -2.87 -9.44 15.38
C TYR A 218 -3.23 -9.82 13.95
N TRP A 219 -2.45 -9.38 12.97
CA TRP A 219 -2.80 -9.51 11.56
C TRP A 219 -2.89 -10.95 11.05
N PRO A 220 -1.96 -11.87 11.37
CA PRO A 220 -2.08 -13.26 10.93
C PRO A 220 -3.39 -13.91 11.40
N VAL A 221 -3.76 -13.67 12.67
CA VAL A 221 -4.99 -14.21 13.26
C VAL A 221 -6.22 -13.50 12.70
N ALA A 222 -6.20 -12.17 12.57
CA ALA A 222 -7.33 -11.41 12.05
C ALA A 222 -7.65 -11.76 10.59
N VAL A 223 -6.63 -12.01 9.76
CA VAL A 223 -6.79 -12.45 8.36
C VAL A 223 -7.50 -13.79 8.30
N GLU A 224 -7.14 -14.76 9.15
CA GLU A 224 -7.82 -16.06 9.18
C GLU A 224 -9.23 -15.97 9.78
N LEU A 225 -9.40 -15.20 10.86
CA LEU A 225 -10.60 -15.26 11.69
C LEU A 225 -11.75 -14.43 11.15
N ALA A 226 -11.50 -13.23 10.61
CA ALA A 226 -12.56 -12.27 10.27
C ALA A 226 -13.66 -12.82 9.33
N PRO A 227 -13.35 -13.61 8.27
CA PRO A 227 -14.38 -14.18 7.40
C PRO A 227 -15.30 -15.19 8.09
N TRP A 228 -14.93 -15.66 9.28
CA TRP A 228 -15.67 -16.66 10.05
C TRP A 228 -16.35 -16.07 11.29
N LEU A 229 -16.35 -14.75 11.44
CA LEU A 229 -17.01 -14.06 12.55
C LEU A 229 -18.35 -13.47 12.12
N ALA A 230 -19.31 -13.47 13.05
CA ALA A 230 -20.53 -12.68 12.91
C ALA A 230 -20.21 -11.17 12.90
N VAL A 231 -21.14 -10.34 12.42
CA VAL A 231 -20.92 -8.89 12.30
C VAL A 231 -20.57 -8.25 13.64
N GLU A 232 -21.18 -8.72 14.73
CA GLU A 232 -20.92 -8.27 16.11
C GLU A 232 -19.49 -8.56 16.53
N ASP A 233 -19.00 -9.76 16.23
CA ASP A 233 -17.65 -10.19 16.58
C ASP A 233 -16.60 -9.56 15.66
N ARG A 234 -16.91 -9.33 14.37
CA ARG A 234 -16.07 -8.51 13.46
C ARG A 234 -15.95 -7.07 13.93
N THR A 235 -17.03 -6.51 14.46
CA THR A 235 -17.02 -5.16 15.05
C THR A 235 -16.01 -5.09 16.20
N ARG A 236 -16.01 -6.08 17.10
CA ARG A 236 -15.04 -6.18 18.19
C ARG A 236 -13.60 -6.39 17.69
N LEU A 237 -13.43 -7.18 16.62
CA LEU A 237 -12.11 -7.40 16.02
C LEU A 237 -11.50 -6.08 15.54
N PHE A 238 -12.26 -5.28 14.79
CA PHE A 238 -11.76 -4.05 14.18
C PHE A 238 -11.84 -2.82 15.09
N SER A 239 -12.54 -2.88 16.24
CA SER A 239 -12.74 -1.73 17.12
C SER A 239 -11.46 -1.11 17.67
N ILE A 240 -10.38 -1.88 17.70
CA ILE A 240 -9.06 -1.40 18.10
C ILE A 240 -8.55 -0.26 17.20
N PHE A 241 -9.02 -0.17 15.96
CA PHE A 241 -8.58 0.86 15.01
C PHE A 241 -9.31 2.19 15.14
N TRP A 242 -10.35 2.25 15.97
CA TRP A 242 -11.04 3.49 16.32
C TRP A 242 -11.15 3.68 17.84
N GLY A 243 -10.14 3.17 18.56
CA GLY A 243 -9.98 3.37 20.00
C GLY A 243 -11.07 2.75 20.87
N GLU A 244 -11.75 1.70 20.37
CA GLU A 244 -12.86 1.03 21.04
C GLU A 244 -14.02 1.97 21.41
N ILE A 245 -14.16 3.08 20.68
CA ILE A 245 -15.28 4.01 20.85
C ILE A 245 -16.58 3.31 20.46
N ASN A 246 -17.52 3.22 21.40
CA ASN A 246 -18.76 2.47 21.25
C ASN A 246 -19.62 3.02 20.10
N GLU A 247 -19.73 4.34 19.99
CA GLU A 247 -20.57 5.00 18.97
C GLU A 247 -20.06 4.75 17.55
N LEU A 248 -18.73 4.64 17.36
CA LEU A 248 -18.14 4.27 16.06
C LEU A 248 -18.32 2.77 15.78
N SER A 249 -18.27 1.93 16.82
CA SER A 249 -18.53 0.50 16.71
C SER A 249 -19.99 0.21 16.32
N GLU A 250 -20.94 0.94 16.91
CA GLU A 250 -22.36 0.87 16.56
C GLU A 250 -22.61 1.34 15.11
N ALA A 251 -21.93 2.41 14.67
CA ALA A 251 -22.01 2.86 13.29
C ALA A 251 -21.48 1.80 12.31
N TYR A 252 -20.30 1.21 12.58
CA TYR A 252 -19.75 0.12 11.78
C TYR A 252 -20.74 -1.05 11.68
N GLN A 253 -21.25 -1.51 12.82
CA GLN A 253 -22.19 -2.63 12.87
C GLN A 253 -23.47 -2.34 12.09
N SER A 254 -24.01 -1.12 12.20
CA SER A 254 -25.20 -0.68 11.45
C SER A 254 -24.96 -0.71 9.93
N PHE A 255 -23.82 -0.21 9.47
CA PHE A 255 -23.42 -0.23 8.07
C PHE A 255 -23.18 -1.65 7.56
N ALA A 256 -22.48 -2.49 8.31
CA ALA A 256 -22.21 -3.88 7.96
C ALA A 256 -23.52 -4.70 7.83
N ARG A 257 -24.48 -4.52 8.74
CA ARG A 257 -25.82 -5.15 8.63
C ARG A 257 -26.59 -4.66 7.39
N THR A 258 -26.49 -3.37 7.07
CA THR A 258 -27.12 -2.79 5.88
C THR A 258 -26.53 -3.37 4.60
N LEU A 259 -25.19 -3.44 4.50
CA LEU A 259 -24.49 -4.10 3.39
C LEU A 259 -24.86 -5.58 3.28
N GLY A 260 -24.94 -6.29 4.42
CA GLY A 260 -25.39 -7.68 4.47
C GLY A 260 -26.81 -7.86 3.92
N SER A 261 -27.74 -6.94 4.24
CA SER A 261 -29.11 -6.98 3.70
C SER A 261 -29.18 -6.75 2.19
N LEU A 262 -28.20 -6.04 1.63
CA LEU A 262 -28.03 -5.82 0.19
C LEU A 262 -27.27 -6.96 -0.50
N GLY A 263 -26.95 -8.05 0.22
CA GLY A 263 -26.15 -9.15 -0.29
C GLY A 263 -24.67 -8.78 -0.53
N ASN A 264 -24.18 -7.72 0.13
CA ASN A 264 -22.85 -7.14 -0.07
C ASN A 264 -22.56 -6.74 -1.53
N ALA A 265 -23.59 -6.25 -2.24
CA ALA A 265 -23.44 -5.75 -3.59
C ALA A 265 -22.53 -4.51 -3.65
N ASP A 266 -21.66 -4.46 -4.66
CA ASP A 266 -20.81 -3.31 -4.95
C ASP A 266 -21.58 -2.17 -5.63
N ARG A 267 -22.73 -2.50 -6.26
CA ARG A 267 -23.60 -1.60 -6.99
C ARG A 267 -25.06 -1.79 -6.62
N VAL A 268 -25.78 -0.68 -6.51
CA VAL A 268 -27.23 -0.65 -6.31
C VAL A 268 -27.87 0.35 -7.25
N PHE A 269 -29.12 0.09 -7.61
CA PHE A 269 -29.96 1.01 -8.36
C PHE A 269 -30.98 1.66 -7.42
N ALA A 270 -31.06 2.98 -7.41
CA ALA A 270 -31.93 3.76 -6.53
C ALA A 270 -32.97 4.58 -7.34
N PRO A 271 -34.15 4.86 -6.75
CA PRO A 271 -35.15 5.70 -7.37
C PRO A 271 -34.71 7.16 -7.39
N LEU A 272 -35.29 7.96 -8.29
CA LEU A 272 -34.92 9.37 -8.46
C LEU A 272 -35.09 10.21 -7.18
N ASP A 273 -36.01 9.81 -6.30
CA ASP A 273 -36.26 10.40 -4.99
C ASP A 273 -35.03 10.44 -4.07
N ALA A 274 -33.98 9.64 -4.34
CA ALA A 274 -32.71 9.73 -3.62
C ALA A 274 -31.94 11.04 -3.90
N LEU A 275 -32.20 11.69 -5.04
CA LEU A 275 -31.52 12.92 -5.46
C LEU A 275 -32.41 14.15 -5.41
N VAL A 276 -33.62 14.04 -5.97
CA VAL A 276 -34.55 15.16 -6.09
C VAL A 276 -35.96 14.72 -5.78
N ARG A 277 -36.69 15.60 -5.10
CA ARG A 277 -38.11 15.40 -4.82
C ARG A 277 -38.96 16.38 -5.63
N GLN A 278 -40.02 15.88 -6.25
CA GLN A 278 -41.03 16.74 -6.87
C GLN A 278 -41.81 17.50 -5.78
N THR A 279 -41.89 18.82 -5.90
CA THR A 279 -42.70 19.70 -5.05
C THR A 279 -43.58 20.60 -5.90
N ASP A 280 -44.57 21.26 -5.27
CA ASP A 280 -45.46 22.22 -5.95
C ASP A 280 -44.71 23.39 -6.61
N LYS A 281 -43.46 23.65 -6.21
CA LYS A 281 -42.60 24.72 -6.72
C LYS A 281 -41.50 24.22 -7.68
N GLY A 282 -41.53 22.95 -8.07
CA GLY A 282 -40.51 22.31 -8.91
C GLY A 282 -39.71 21.23 -8.16
N LEU A 283 -38.52 20.91 -8.66
CA LEU A 283 -37.63 19.92 -8.06
C LEU A 283 -36.88 20.50 -6.85
N SER A 284 -36.88 19.77 -5.74
CA SER A 284 -36.19 20.14 -4.51
C SER A 284 -35.07 19.15 -4.18
N GLN A 285 -33.92 19.70 -3.75
CA GLN A 285 -32.72 18.94 -3.34
C GLN A 285 -32.63 18.69 -1.83
N ALA A 286 -33.68 19.04 -1.06
CA ALA A 286 -33.62 19.06 0.40
C ALA A 286 -33.30 17.69 1.04
N ASP A 287 -33.66 16.60 0.37
CA ASP A 287 -33.41 15.23 0.81
C ASP A 287 -32.43 14.48 -0.11
N SER A 288 -31.52 15.19 -0.77
CA SER A 288 -30.54 14.55 -1.67
C SER A 288 -29.45 13.79 -0.90
N ILE A 289 -29.11 12.58 -1.34
CA ILE A 289 -27.91 11.85 -0.86
C ILE A 289 -26.60 12.59 -1.15
N MET A 290 -26.62 13.57 -2.05
CA MET A 290 -25.47 14.44 -2.31
C MET A 290 -25.18 15.32 -1.10
N ASN A 291 -26.20 15.77 -0.36
CA ASN A 291 -26.04 16.72 0.71
C ASN A 291 -25.29 16.12 1.91
N VAL A 292 -24.22 16.79 2.33
CA VAL A 292 -23.44 16.43 3.53
C VAL A 292 -24.28 16.38 4.81
N ASP A 293 -25.32 17.19 4.91
CA ASP A 293 -26.21 17.23 6.08
C ASP A 293 -27.08 15.97 6.20
N MET A 294 -27.15 15.14 5.15
CA MET A 294 -27.91 13.90 5.18
C MET A 294 -27.38 12.94 6.27
N LEU A 295 -26.06 12.94 6.51
CA LEU A 295 -25.45 12.10 7.55
C LEU A 295 -25.88 12.51 8.97
N GLU A 296 -26.32 13.75 9.18
CA GLU A 296 -26.82 14.21 10.49
C GLU A 296 -28.12 13.52 10.91
N ARG A 297 -28.80 12.84 9.99
CA ARG A 297 -30.02 12.07 10.23
C ARG A 297 -29.76 10.61 10.60
N LEU A 298 -28.50 10.15 10.59
CA LEU A 298 -28.14 8.78 10.95
C LEU A 298 -28.72 8.40 12.33
N GLY A 299 -29.53 7.34 12.35
CA GLY A 299 -30.14 6.81 13.57
C GLY A 299 -31.27 7.67 14.18
N LYS A 300 -31.74 8.72 13.49
CA LYS A 300 -32.83 9.58 13.96
C LYS A 300 -34.16 9.20 13.27
N ASP A 301 -35.28 9.40 13.96
CA ASP A 301 -36.63 9.15 13.43
C ASP A 301 -37.01 10.08 12.26
N SER A 302 -36.27 11.19 12.09
CA SER A 302 -36.44 12.12 10.97
C SER A 302 -35.88 11.59 9.65
N ASP A 303 -35.13 10.49 9.66
CA ASP A 303 -34.58 9.88 8.46
C ASP A 303 -35.63 9.13 7.66
N LYS A 304 -35.56 9.24 6.34
CA LYS A 304 -36.52 8.62 5.42
C LYS A 304 -36.05 7.23 5.02
N ARG A 305 -37.01 6.37 4.68
CA ARG A 305 -36.73 5.06 4.07
C ARG A 305 -36.75 5.17 2.56
N ILE A 306 -35.89 4.39 1.91
CA ILE A 306 -35.78 4.30 0.46
C ILE A 306 -35.50 2.85 0.06
N GLY A 307 -36.26 2.35 -0.91
CA GLY A 307 -36.04 1.07 -1.54
C GLY A 307 -34.96 1.18 -2.61
N VAL A 308 -33.96 0.30 -2.57
CA VAL A 308 -32.93 0.18 -3.63
C VAL A 308 -32.84 -1.25 -4.12
N ARG A 309 -32.32 -1.46 -5.32
CA ARG A 309 -32.17 -2.80 -5.90
C ARG A 309 -30.69 -3.15 -6.04
N PRO A 310 -30.17 -4.15 -5.31
CA PRO A 310 -28.78 -4.56 -5.46
C PRO A 310 -28.54 -5.25 -6.80
N PHE A 311 -27.37 -5.01 -7.39
CA PHE A 311 -26.93 -5.62 -8.63
C PHE A 311 -25.80 -6.59 -8.34
N ILE A 312 -26.05 -7.90 -8.54
CA ILE A 312 -25.13 -8.98 -8.16
C ILE A 312 -25.04 -9.95 -9.33
N ASP A 313 -23.81 -10.30 -9.74
CA ASP A 313 -23.52 -11.26 -10.82
C ASP A 313 -24.24 -10.95 -12.15
N GLY A 314 -24.39 -9.65 -12.47
CA GLY A 314 -25.05 -9.22 -13.71
C GLY A 314 -26.58 -9.14 -13.63
N GLU A 315 -27.17 -9.44 -12.46
CA GLU A 315 -28.62 -9.48 -12.27
C GLU A 315 -29.10 -8.49 -11.20
N LEU A 316 -30.23 -7.84 -11.49
CA LEU A 316 -30.91 -6.92 -10.57
C LEU A 316 -31.79 -7.72 -9.58
N ARG A 317 -31.47 -7.64 -8.29
CA ARG A 317 -32.18 -8.35 -7.23
C ARG A 317 -33.46 -7.61 -6.80
N ALA A 318 -34.16 -8.19 -5.82
CA ALA A 318 -35.36 -7.61 -5.23
C ALA A 318 -35.05 -6.29 -4.50
N SER A 319 -36.06 -5.42 -4.35
CA SER A 319 -35.89 -4.17 -3.63
C SER A 319 -35.66 -4.42 -2.13
N VAL A 320 -34.71 -3.70 -1.56
CA VAL A 320 -34.34 -3.71 -0.14
C VAL A 320 -34.51 -2.29 0.39
N GLU A 321 -35.28 -2.15 1.47
CA GLU A 321 -35.51 -0.88 2.14
C GLU A 321 -34.39 -0.57 3.14
N LEU A 322 -33.78 0.61 3.02
CA LEU A 322 -32.82 1.13 4.00
C LEU A 322 -33.08 2.61 4.30
N SER A 323 -32.32 3.16 5.25
CA SER A 323 -32.41 4.59 5.56
C SER A 323 -31.66 5.42 4.50
N LEU A 324 -32.17 6.62 4.21
CA LEU A 324 -31.56 7.51 3.22
C LEU A 324 -30.18 8.01 3.70
N ALA A 325 -30.01 8.24 5.00
CA ALA A 325 -28.71 8.57 5.57
C ALA A 325 -27.70 7.41 5.50
N GLN A 326 -28.15 6.17 5.67
CA GLN A 326 -27.30 4.99 5.45
C GLN A 326 -26.88 4.87 3.98
N LEU A 327 -27.80 5.12 3.04
CA LEU A 327 -27.48 5.13 1.61
C LEU A 327 -26.44 6.22 1.30
N ALA A 328 -26.64 7.44 1.81
CA ALA A 328 -25.70 8.54 1.63
C ALA A 328 -24.33 8.24 2.25
N ALA A 329 -24.27 7.63 3.43
CA ALA A 329 -23.02 7.26 4.09
C ALA A 329 -22.26 6.17 3.30
N LEU A 330 -22.97 5.15 2.80
CA LEU A 330 -22.38 4.00 2.09
C LEU A 330 -22.04 4.28 0.62
N THR A 331 -22.67 5.28 0.00
CA THR A 331 -22.45 5.60 -1.42
C THR A 331 -21.07 6.21 -1.64
N VAL A 332 -20.29 5.59 -2.51
CA VAL A 332 -18.98 6.06 -2.97
C VAL A 332 -19.14 6.97 -4.17
N GLU A 333 -19.84 6.48 -5.19
CA GLU A 333 -19.92 7.10 -6.50
C GLU A 333 -21.37 7.12 -6.97
N LEU A 334 -21.80 8.26 -7.52
CA LEU A 334 -23.00 8.41 -8.33
C LEU A 334 -22.59 8.51 -9.80
N VAL A 335 -23.13 7.65 -10.65
CA VAL A 335 -22.97 7.78 -12.11
C VAL A 335 -24.00 8.77 -12.64
N PHE A 336 -23.53 9.78 -13.38
CA PHE A 336 -24.33 10.83 -14.01
C PHE A 336 -24.17 10.75 -15.54
N PRO A 337 -25.04 9.98 -16.24
CA PRO A 337 -24.99 9.86 -17.69
C PRO A 337 -25.34 11.20 -18.35
N LEU A 338 -24.40 11.75 -19.13
CA LEU A 338 -24.63 12.98 -19.88
C LEU A 338 -25.49 12.64 -21.11
N VAL A 339 -26.49 13.47 -21.45
CA VAL A 339 -27.40 13.23 -22.60
C VAL A 339 -26.97 13.97 -23.86
N GLU A 340 -26.55 15.22 -23.71
CA GLU A 340 -26.13 16.06 -24.83
C GLU A 340 -24.68 15.76 -25.25
N PRO A 341 -24.34 15.87 -26.55
CA PRO A 341 -22.96 15.81 -27.00
C PRO A 341 -22.12 16.93 -26.38
N THR A 342 -20.94 16.60 -25.86
CA THR A 342 -20.05 17.56 -25.19
C THR A 342 -19.46 18.55 -26.19
N SER A 343 -19.32 19.80 -25.77
CA SER A 343 -18.67 20.87 -26.55
C SER A 343 -17.24 20.48 -26.98
N GLU A 344 -16.56 19.74 -26.12
CA GLU A 344 -15.23 19.19 -26.33
C GLU A 344 -15.29 17.71 -26.69
N PRO A 345 -14.88 17.29 -27.91
CA PRO A 345 -15.00 15.90 -28.37
C PRO A 345 -14.23 14.87 -27.52
N LEU A 346 -13.25 15.31 -26.73
CA LEU A 346 -12.48 14.45 -25.84
C LEU A 346 -13.38 13.76 -24.80
N PHE A 347 -14.37 14.49 -24.25
CA PHE A 347 -15.22 14.00 -23.16
C PHE A 347 -16.37 13.10 -23.61
N GLU A 348 -16.45 12.80 -24.91
CA GLU A 348 -17.28 11.70 -25.42
C GLU A 348 -16.69 10.32 -25.06
N GLN A 349 -15.37 10.25 -24.79
CA GLN A 349 -14.65 9.01 -24.50
C GLN A 349 -13.94 9.02 -23.13
N VAL A 350 -13.89 10.18 -22.48
CA VAL A 350 -13.21 10.41 -21.21
C VAL A 350 -14.26 10.79 -20.16
N ASP A 351 -14.26 10.09 -19.04
CA ASP A 351 -15.13 10.39 -17.91
C ASP A 351 -14.54 11.50 -17.03
N LEU A 352 -15.40 12.31 -16.41
CA LEU A 352 -15.01 13.27 -15.39
C LEU A 352 -15.42 12.80 -14.01
N LEU A 353 -14.51 12.91 -13.04
CA LEU A 353 -14.77 12.60 -11.63
C LEU A 353 -14.75 13.87 -10.80
N ASP A 354 -15.88 14.20 -10.19
CA ASP A 354 -15.98 15.31 -9.24
C ASP A 354 -15.79 14.78 -7.81
N PHE A 355 -14.64 15.10 -7.19
CA PHE A 355 -14.37 14.71 -5.81
C PHE A 355 -14.90 15.75 -4.83
N PRO A 356 -15.50 15.34 -3.70
CA PRO A 356 -15.87 16.28 -2.65
C PRO A 356 -14.64 17.04 -2.14
N GLY A 357 -14.85 18.27 -1.65
CA GLY A 357 -13.75 19.09 -1.10
C GLY A 357 -13.14 18.43 0.14
N TYR A 358 -11.87 18.73 0.44
CA TYR A 358 -11.21 18.21 1.64
C TYR A 358 -11.50 19.08 2.86
N ARG A 359 -11.83 18.45 4.00
CA ARG A 359 -12.06 19.15 5.27
C ARG A 359 -10.79 19.23 6.11
N GLY A 360 -10.64 20.34 6.84
CA GLY A 360 -9.63 20.45 7.90
C GLY A 360 -9.84 19.40 8.99
N ARG A 361 -8.78 18.99 9.68
CA ARG A 361 -8.84 18.00 10.77
C ARG A 361 -9.11 18.67 12.11
N LEU A 362 -9.84 17.98 12.99
CA LEU A 362 -10.31 18.57 14.27
C LEU A 362 -9.27 18.52 15.41
N SER A 363 -8.35 17.55 15.39
CA SER A 363 -7.34 17.33 16.44
C SER A 363 -7.94 17.25 17.87
N VAL A 364 -9.02 16.49 18.02
CA VAL A 364 -9.79 16.35 19.27
C VAL A 364 -9.21 15.30 20.21
N GLU A 365 -9.54 15.36 21.50
CA GLU A 365 -9.14 14.37 22.50
C GLU A 365 -10.30 13.42 22.87
N SER A 366 -11.55 13.86 22.68
CA SER A 366 -12.77 13.11 22.97
C SER A 366 -13.92 13.42 22.00
N LEU A 367 -14.98 12.60 21.99
CA LEU A 367 -16.20 12.88 21.24
C LEU A 367 -16.91 14.16 21.70
N ASP A 368 -16.78 14.55 22.96
CA ASP A 368 -17.34 15.81 23.47
C ASP A 368 -16.57 17.03 22.95
N ASP A 369 -15.28 16.88 22.63
CA ASP A 369 -14.51 17.93 21.95
C ASP A 369 -14.95 18.08 20.50
N VAL A 370 -15.37 17.00 19.84
CA VAL A 370 -15.96 17.07 18.49
C VAL A 370 -17.24 17.92 18.52
N ARG A 371 -18.12 17.70 19.50
CA ARG A 371 -19.33 18.53 19.69
C ARG A 371 -18.97 20.01 19.81
N ARG A 372 -17.99 20.32 20.65
CA ARG A 372 -17.51 21.70 20.87
C ARG A 372 -16.88 22.31 19.61
N ALA A 373 -16.06 21.56 18.88
CA ALA A 373 -15.35 22.04 17.70
C ALA A 373 -16.29 22.33 16.51
N VAL A 374 -17.39 21.59 16.38
CA VAL A 374 -18.34 21.75 15.27
C VAL A 374 -19.27 22.96 15.46
N SER A 375 -19.24 23.61 16.63
CA SER A 375 -19.98 24.86 16.93
C SER A 375 -21.49 24.76 16.63
N SER A 376 -22.08 23.58 16.84
CA SER A 376 -23.51 23.30 16.68
C SER A 376 -23.92 22.24 17.70
N ASP A 377 -24.78 22.62 18.65
CA ASP A 377 -25.25 21.71 19.73
C ASP A 377 -26.14 20.57 19.21
N GLU A 378 -26.64 20.66 17.97
CA GLU A 378 -27.51 19.66 17.35
C GLU A 378 -26.77 18.68 16.41
N ALA A 379 -25.49 18.95 16.11
CA ALA A 379 -24.70 18.14 15.20
C ALA A 379 -24.21 16.84 15.86
N SER A 380 -24.39 15.72 15.18
CA SER A 380 -23.92 14.41 15.60
C SER A 380 -22.40 14.30 15.42
N PRO A 381 -21.62 14.08 16.50
CA PRO A 381 -20.17 13.89 16.41
C PRO A 381 -19.77 12.75 15.48
N VAL A 382 -20.53 11.66 15.53
CA VAL A 382 -20.30 10.46 14.73
C VAL A 382 -20.50 10.77 13.25
N ALA A 383 -21.56 11.49 12.89
CA ALA A 383 -21.82 11.90 11.51
C ALA A 383 -20.69 12.78 10.97
N GLN A 384 -20.20 13.72 11.78
CA GLN A 384 -19.08 14.60 11.40
C GLN A 384 -17.76 13.85 11.22
N LEU A 385 -17.47 12.88 12.09
CA LEU A 385 -16.28 12.03 11.96
C LEU A 385 -16.37 11.13 10.73
N ILE A 386 -17.50 10.46 10.50
CA ILE A 386 -17.72 9.61 9.31
C ILE A 386 -17.56 10.44 8.04
N LEU A 387 -18.14 11.65 7.99
CA LEU A 387 -18.06 12.52 6.83
C LEU A 387 -16.61 12.91 6.50
N ARG A 388 -15.81 13.32 7.50
CA ARG A 388 -14.39 13.67 7.31
C ARG A 388 -13.56 12.47 6.86
N GLY A 389 -13.75 11.32 7.50
CA GLY A 389 -13.09 10.07 7.12
C GLY A 389 -13.48 9.62 5.72
N LYS A 390 -14.77 9.70 5.37
CA LYS A 390 -15.30 9.32 4.06
C LYS A 390 -14.69 10.16 2.96
N VAL A 391 -14.76 11.48 3.07
CA VAL A 391 -14.24 12.42 2.08
C VAL A 391 -12.74 12.20 1.84
N ALA A 392 -11.96 12.00 2.90
CA ALA A 392 -10.54 11.71 2.78
C ALA A 392 -10.26 10.36 2.12
N TYR A 393 -10.92 9.31 2.60
CA TYR A 393 -10.75 7.96 2.10
C TYR A 393 -11.20 7.83 0.64
N LEU A 394 -12.21 8.58 0.17
CA LEU A 394 -12.62 8.57 -1.24
C LEU A 394 -11.46 8.94 -2.16
N PHE A 395 -10.71 9.99 -1.86
CA PHE A 395 -9.55 10.34 -2.70
C PHE A 395 -8.46 9.25 -2.65
N GLU A 396 -8.18 8.72 -1.47
CA GLU A 396 -7.18 7.66 -1.26
C GLU A 396 -7.57 6.37 -2.00
N ARG A 397 -8.87 6.01 -1.99
CA ARG A 397 -9.43 4.85 -2.69
C ARG A 397 -9.18 4.94 -4.20
N TYR A 398 -9.51 6.06 -4.83
CA TYR A 398 -9.33 6.25 -6.28
C TYR A 398 -7.85 6.34 -6.67
N THR A 399 -7.01 6.82 -5.75
CA THR A 399 -5.55 6.78 -5.92
C THR A 399 -5.02 5.34 -5.88
N ASP A 400 -5.49 4.53 -4.93
CA ASP A 400 -5.04 3.15 -4.76
C ASP A 400 -5.58 2.19 -5.82
N SER A 401 -6.80 2.44 -6.35
CA SER A 401 -7.35 1.71 -7.48
C SER A 401 -6.77 2.16 -8.83
N GLN A 402 -6.10 3.32 -8.87
CA GLN A 402 -5.65 3.99 -10.10
C GLN A 402 -6.81 4.28 -11.08
N GLU A 403 -8.02 4.49 -10.54
CA GLU A 403 -9.20 4.94 -11.28
C GLU A 403 -9.12 6.41 -11.69
N MET A 404 -8.10 7.15 -11.26
CA MET A 404 -7.86 8.56 -11.59
C MET A 404 -6.55 8.71 -12.37
N ASN A 405 -6.65 8.91 -13.69
CA ASN A 405 -5.48 8.92 -14.58
C ASN A 405 -4.86 10.31 -14.74
N VAL A 406 -5.70 11.33 -14.79
CA VAL A 406 -5.32 12.75 -14.83
C VAL A 406 -5.99 13.45 -13.67
N LEU A 407 -5.29 14.37 -13.02
CA LEU A 407 -5.78 15.10 -11.85
C LEU A 407 -5.65 16.60 -12.08
N ILE A 408 -6.77 17.32 -11.93
CA ILE A 408 -6.82 18.78 -11.96
C ILE A 408 -7.04 19.28 -10.53
N VAL A 409 -6.04 19.99 -10.00
CA VAL A 409 -6.09 20.63 -8.68
C VAL A 409 -6.53 22.09 -8.83
N CYS A 410 -7.66 22.44 -8.24
CA CYS A 410 -8.29 23.76 -8.35
C CYS A 410 -8.01 24.60 -7.09
N THR A 411 -7.30 25.71 -7.25
CA THR A 411 -7.06 26.69 -6.17
C THR A 411 -7.60 28.06 -6.54
N PRO A 412 -8.25 28.80 -5.63
CA PRO A 412 -8.72 30.15 -5.91
C PRO A 412 -7.54 31.14 -5.88
N SER A 413 -7.50 32.10 -6.81
CA SER A 413 -6.45 33.11 -6.95
C SER A 413 -6.37 34.12 -5.80
N ASN A 414 -7.41 34.18 -4.97
CA ASN A 414 -7.65 35.22 -3.95
C ASN A 414 -7.77 34.68 -2.52
N LYS A 415 -7.69 33.36 -2.31
CA LYS A 415 -7.81 32.75 -0.97
C LYS A 415 -6.77 31.64 -0.78
N GLN A 416 -6.17 31.60 0.41
CA GLN A 416 -5.27 30.53 0.82
C GLN A 416 -6.03 29.24 1.20
N SER A 417 -5.38 28.09 1.01
CA SER A 417 -5.85 26.82 1.56
C SER A 417 -5.85 26.82 3.10
N ASP A 418 -7.00 26.53 3.68
CA ASP A 418 -7.15 26.26 5.11
C ASP A 418 -6.79 24.79 5.46
N VAL A 419 -6.51 23.93 4.46
CA VAL A 419 -6.29 22.48 4.64
C VAL A 419 -4.84 22.10 4.37
N THR A 420 -4.17 21.55 5.38
CA THR A 420 -2.76 21.12 5.33
C THR A 420 -2.57 19.66 4.90
N ALA A 421 -3.59 18.82 5.08
CA ALA A 421 -3.51 17.37 4.84
C ALA A 421 -3.45 16.95 3.35
N VAL A 422 -3.56 17.90 2.41
CA VAL A 422 -3.61 17.61 0.96
C VAL A 422 -2.24 17.20 0.38
N GLY A 423 -1.14 17.71 0.93
CA GLY A 423 0.20 17.48 0.39
C GLY A 423 0.64 16.01 0.34
N PRO A 424 0.53 15.24 1.43
CA PRO A 424 0.84 13.80 1.41
C PRO A 424 -0.06 13.00 0.47
N VAL A 425 -1.33 13.41 0.37
CA VAL A 425 -2.35 12.78 -0.46
C VAL A 425 -2.02 12.94 -1.95
N LEU A 426 -1.61 14.14 -2.38
CA LEU A 426 -1.12 14.38 -3.74
C LEU A 426 0.18 13.63 -4.03
N THR A 427 1.12 13.60 -3.08
CA THR A 427 2.37 12.84 -3.22
C THR A 427 2.10 11.35 -3.49
N ARG A 428 1.20 10.72 -2.73
CA ARG A 428 0.80 9.31 -2.95
C ARG A 428 0.20 9.09 -4.34
N TRP A 429 -0.61 10.02 -4.84
CA TRP A 429 -1.17 9.93 -6.19
C TRP A 429 -0.09 10.06 -7.28
N ILE A 430 0.85 11.00 -7.12
CA ILE A 430 1.98 11.18 -8.04
C ILE A 430 2.82 9.91 -8.08
N ASP A 431 3.21 9.38 -6.92
CA ASP A 431 4.04 8.18 -6.81
C ASP A 431 3.39 6.96 -7.48
N LYS A 432 2.07 6.79 -7.32
CA LYS A 432 1.34 5.64 -7.90
C LYS A 432 1.08 5.77 -9.40
N THR A 433 0.73 6.97 -9.87
CA THR A 433 0.23 7.17 -11.26
C THR A 433 1.26 7.77 -12.22
N GLN A 434 2.06 8.73 -11.75
CA GLN A 434 3.05 9.44 -12.56
C GLN A 434 4.46 8.83 -12.42
N GLY A 435 4.80 8.37 -11.22
CA GLY A 435 6.11 7.84 -10.86
C GLY A 435 6.69 8.56 -9.63
N ALA A 436 7.38 7.80 -8.78
CA ALA A 436 7.96 8.33 -7.55
C ALA A 436 9.23 9.16 -7.82
N LYS A 437 9.90 8.87 -8.94
CA LYS A 437 11.17 9.49 -9.31
C LYS A 437 11.05 10.44 -10.51
N PRO A 438 11.92 11.47 -10.61
CA PRO A 438 11.96 12.34 -11.78
C PRO A 438 12.15 11.61 -13.11
N GLU A 439 12.92 10.52 -13.14
CA GLU A 439 13.17 9.73 -14.36
C GLU A 439 11.92 8.98 -14.83
N GLU A 440 11.14 8.43 -13.89
CA GLU A 440 9.88 7.74 -14.19
C GLU A 440 8.83 8.73 -14.72
N ARG A 441 8.75 9.92 -14.09
CA ARG A 441 7.86 11.00 -14.52
C ARG A 441 8.22 11.55 -15.89
N ALA A 442 9.50 11.56 -16.26
CA ALA A 442 9.98 12.05 -17.56
C ALA A 442 9.52 11.18 -18.75
N LEU A 443 9.07 9.94 -18.52
CA LEU A 443 8.60 9.03 -19.56
C LEU A 443 7.26 9.48 -20.19
N ARG A 444 6.55 10.41 -19.56
CA ARG A 444 5.22 10.86 -19.98
C ARG A 444 5.02 12.34 -19.67
N LYS A 445 4.00 12.94 -20.30
CA LYS A 445 3.59 14.31 -19.95
C LYS A 445 2.92 14.32 -18.55
N PRO A 446 3.08 15.40 -17.77
CA PRO A 446 2.44 15.54 -16.47
C PRO A 446 0.92 15.32 -16.51
N GLY A 447 0.43 14.29 -15.83
CA GLY A 447 -1.01 14.09 -15.61
C GLY A 447 -1.58 14.96 -14.48
N LEU A 448 -0.73 15.68 -13.74
CA LEU A 448 -1.15 16.66 -12.74
C LEU A 448 -1.26 18.04 -13.40
N LEU A 449 -2.43 18.66 -13.37
CA LEU A 449 -2.67 20.03 -13.81
C LEU A 449 -3.04 20.88 -12.60
N TRP A 450 -2.44 22.07 -12.50
CA TRP A 450 -2.79 23.03 -11.46
C TRP A 450 -3.63 24.18 -12.04
N ALA A 451 -4.90 24.27 -11.69
CA ALA A 451 -5.80 25.31 -12.17
C ALA A 451 -5.97 26.42 -11.11
N ILE A 452 -5.43 27.61 -11.38
CA ILE A 452 -5.68 28.81 -10.59
C ILE A 452 -6.98 29.45 -11.09
N THR A 453 -8.05 29.23 -10.33
CA THR A 453 -9.43 29.66 -10.63
C THR A 453 -9.75 31.05 -10.04
N MET A 454 -10.91 31.61 -10.38
CA MET A 454 -11.37 32.93 -9.92
C MET A 454 -10.42 34.07 -10.33
N PHE A 455 -9.76 33.94 -11.48
CA PHE A 455 -8.82 34.95 -11.95
C PHE A 455 -9.50 36.29 -12.29
N ASP A 456 -10.80 36.26 -12.60
CA ASP A 456 -11.65 37.44 -12.78
C ASP A 456 -11.67 38.35 -11.55
N MET A 457 -11.76 37.77 -10.34
CA MET A 457 -11.73 38.55 -9.09
C MET A 457 -10.37 39.18 -8.86
N ARG A 458 -9.30 38.46 -9.21
CA ARG A 458 -7.92 38.93 -9.05
C ARG A 458 -7.59 40.06 -10.02
N ILE A 459 -8.01 39.93 -11.28
CA ILE A 459 -7.88 41.03 -12.25
C ILE A 459 -8.66 42.23 -11.75
N GLY A 460 -9.94 42.04 -11.43
CA GLY A 460 -10.80 43.13 -10.95
C GLY A 460 -10.24 43.87 -9.73
N SER A 461 -9.60 43.18 -8.79
CA SER A 461 -9.00 43.81 -7.59
C SER A 461 -7.67 44.52 -7.84
N ASP A 462 -6.97 44.17 -8.92
CA ASP A 462 -5.60 44.60 -9.17
C ASP A 462 -5.50 45.65 -10.31
N LEU A 463 -6.60 45.94 -11.02
CA LEU A 463 -6.66 46.92 -12.12
C LEU A 463 -6.15 48.32 -11.73
N ASP A 464 -6.41 48.75 -10.49
CA ASP A 464 -6.06 50.10 -9.99
C ASP A 464 -4.68 50.13 -9.29
N LYS A 465 -3.94 49.01 -9.26
CA LYS A 465 -2.65 48.92 -8.56
C LYS A 465 -1.50 49.41 -9.44
N GLY A 466 -0.56 50.14 -8.85
CA GLY A 466 0.69 50.51 -9.51
C GLY A 466 1.65 49.32 -9.68
N GLU A 467 2.64 49.49 -10.55
CA GLU A 467 3.60 48.44 -10.96
C GLU A 467 4.30 47.75 -9.77
N ASP A 468 4.78 48.50 -8.79
CA ASP A 468 5.50 47.94 -7.62
C ASP A 468 4.62 46.95 -6.83
N LEU A 469 3.33 47.27 -6.65
CA LEU A 469 2.39 46.41 -5.94
C LEU A 469 2.02 45.16 -6.77
N LEU A 470 1.96 45.30 -8.10
CA LEU A 470 1.72 44.17 -8.99
C LEU A 470 2.90 43.19 -8.96
N ARG A 471 4.14 43.69 -9.03
CA ARG A 471 5.36 42.85 -8.94
C ARG A 471 5.45 42.06 -7.63
N LEU A 472 5.03 42.65 -6.51
CA LEU A 472 4.94 41.93 -5.22
C LEU A 472 3.78 40.93 -5.17
N GLY A 473 2.77 41.11 -6.02
CA GLY A 473 1.52 40.37 -6.00
C GLY A 473 1.54 39.01 -6.71
N TRP A 474 2.52 38.72 -7.58
CA TRP A 474 2.54 37.51 -8.41
C TRP A 474 3.31 36.35 -7.77
N GLY A 475 4.61 36.50 -7.56
CA GLY A 475 5.52 35.39 -7.26
C GLY A 475 5.55 34.92 -5.81
N SER A 476 6.77 34.77 -5.29
CA SER A 476 7.09 34.12 -4.01
C SER A 476 6.53 34.82 -2.77
N GLY A 477 6.02 36.04 -2.89
CA GLY A 477 5.33 36.79 -1.82
C GLY A 477 3.82 36.95 -2.01
N GLY A 478 3.28 36.53 -3.15
CA GLY A 478 1.91 36.86 -3.58
C GLY A 478 1.09 35.64 -3.97
N MET A 479 0.58 35.65 -5.20
CA MET A 479 -0.33 34.63 -5.72
C MET A 479 0.27 33.22 -5.66
N MET A 480 1.45 33.02 -6.25
CA MET A 480 2.08 31.69 -6.35
C MET A 480 2.40 31.12 -4.97
N LYS A 481 2.77 31.97 -4.01
CA LYS A 481 2.91 31.57 -2.60
C LYS A 481 1.60 31.06 -2.03
N MET A 482 0.55 31.87 -2.12
CA MET A 482 -0.76 31.59 -1.53
C MET A 482 -1.45 30.36 -2.13
N THR A 483 -1.37 30.19 -3.46
CA THR A 483 -2.07 29.12 -4.17
C THR A 483 -1.29 27.80 -4.13
N MET A 484 0.04 27.84 -4.03
CA MET A 484 0.87 26.63 -4.22
C MET A 484 2.07 26.56 -3.26
N LEU A 485 3.01 27.51 -3.29
CA LEU A 485 4.32 27.31 -2.66
C LEU A 485 4.28 27.23 -1.14
N GLU A 486 3.37 27.93 -0.46
CA GLU A 486 3.34 27.91 1.00
C GLU A 486 2.94 26.54 1.57
N ARG A 487 2.11 25.80 0.84
CA ARG A 487 1.63 24.47 1.27
C ARG A 487 2.41 23.33 0.64
N PHE A 488 2.90 23.52 -0.59
CA PHE A 488 3.48 22.45 -1.39
C PHE A 488 4.98 22.66 -1.69
N GLY A 489 5.54 23.81 -1.33
CA GLY A 489 6.93 24.18 -1.59
C GLY A 489 7.96 23.22 -1.02
N GLN A 490 7.65 22.53 0.09
CA GLN A 490 8.55 21.55 0.70
C GLN A 490 8.62 20.20 -0.04
N TYR A 491 7.70 19.91 -0.97
CA TYR A 491 7.68 18.61 -1.64
C TYR A 491 8.66 18.56 -2.81
N THR A 492 9.40 17.46 -2.88
CA THR A 492 10.42 17.22 -3.91
C THR A 492 9.83 17.24 -5.32
N TRP A 493 8.64 16.68 -5.52
CA TRP A 493 7.97 16.65 -6.83
C TRP A 493 7.61 18.06 -7.35
N LEU A 494 7.43 19.06 -6.49
CA LEU A 494 7.16 20.43 -6.93
C LEU A 494 8.46 21.15 -7.33
N GLN A 495 9.54 20.89 -6.58
CA GLN A 495 10.84 21.48 -6.82
C GLN A 495 11.56 20.87 -8.04
N GLU A 496 11.38 19.57 -8.25
CA GLU A 496 12.00 18.77 -9.31
C GLU A 496 11.00 17.71 -9.81
N TRP A 497 10.15 18.11 -10.75
CA TRP A 497 9.19 17.20 -11.39
C TRP A 497 9.93 16.21 -12.31
N THR A 498 10.80 16.72 -13.18
CA THR A 498 11.77 15.95 -13.97
C THR A 498 13.18 16.44 -13.67
N ALA A 499 14.21 15.68 -14.04
CA ALA A 499 15.60 16.02 -13.69
C ALA A 499 15.95 17.47 -14.06
N GLY A 500 16.28 18.28 -13.04
CA GLY A 500 16.61 19.71 -13.19
C GLY A 500 15.46 20.63 -13.62
N GLN A 501 14.21 20.17 -13.61
CA GLN A 501 13.03 20.94 -14.02
C GLN A 501 11.93 20.89 -12.94
N PRO A 502 11.49 22.05 -12.42
CA PRO A 502 10.39 22.13 -11.46
C PRO A 502 9.06 21.78 -12.10
N PHE A 503 8.03 21.58 -11.28
CA PHE A 503 6.67 21.43 -11.78
C PHE A 503 6.15 22.76 -12.34
N ASP A 504 5.80 22.80 -13.62
CA ASP A 504 5.38 24.00 -14.34
C ASP A 504 3.98 23.91 -14.98
N ASN A 505 3.25 22.82 -14.74
CA ASN A 505 1.99 22.53 -15.41
C ASN A 505 0.78 23.26 -14.77
N THR A 506 0.87 24.59 -14.71
CA THR A 506 -0.11 25.50 -14.12
C THR A 506 -0.88 26.28 -15.18
N PHE A 507 -2.20 26.39 -14.97
CA PHE A 507 -3.17 27.03 -15.86
C PHE A 507 -3.93 28.12 -15.10
N LEU A 508 -4.28 29.20 -15.81
CA LEU A 508 -5.04 30.32 -15.27
C LEU A 508 -6.47 30.24 -15.80
N VAL A 509 -7.47 30.38 -14.93
CA VAL A 509 -8.87 30.16 -15.27
C VAL A 509 -9.75 31.26 -14.69
N ARG A 510 -10.55 31.90 -15.56
CA ARG A 510 -11.61 32.84 -15.17
C ARG A 510 -12.97 32.31 -15.58
N LYS A 511 -14.03 32.87 -15.00
CA LYS A 511 -15.39 32.59 -15.44
C LYS A 511 -15.79 33.55 -16.58
N PRO A 512 -15.99 33.07 -17.82
CA PRO A 512 -16.41 33.88 -18.94
C PRO A 512 -17.89 34.26 -18.81
N ARG A 513 -18.31 35.25 -19.59
CA ARG A 513 -19.69 35.76 -19.67
C ARG A 513 -20.21 36.37 -18.36
N MET A 514 -19.33 36.54 -17.38
CA MET A 514 -19.61 37.30 -16.17
C MET A 514 -19.37 38.78 -16.43
N LYS A 515 -20.25 39.62 -15.90
CA LYS A 515 -20.04 41.06 -15.94
C LYS A 515 -18.83 41.42 -15.06
N VAL A 516 -17.75 41.83 -15.72
CA VAL A 516 -16.51 42.30 -15.09
C VAL A 516 -16.19 43.71 -15.55
N THR A 517 -15.28 44.40 -14.87
CA THR A 517 -14.91 45.79 -15.17
C THR A 517 -13.99 45.92 -16.39
N PHE A 518 -13.28 44.84 -16.74
CA PHE A 518 -12.21 44.85 -17.74
C PHE A 518 -12.62 44.26 -19.11
N LEU A 519 -13.83 43.70 -19.25
CA LEU A 519 -14.38 43.20 -20.52
C LEU A 519 -15.74 43.83 -20.79
N ASP A 520 -16.00 44.09 -22.07
CA ASP A 520 -17.32 44.50 -22.54
C ASP A 520 -18.19 43.26 -22.78
N VAL A 521 -19.31 43.19 -22.07
CA VAL A 521 -20.27 42.08 -22.17
C VAL A 521 -21.60 42.60 -22.69
N GLN A 522 -22.06 42.07 -23.82
CA GLN A 522 -23.35 42.40 -24.43
C GLN A 522 -24.17 41.13 -24.66
N ALA A 523 -25.45 41.16 -24.24
CA ALA A 523 -26.36 40.01 -24.34
C ALA A 523 -25.82 38.69 -23.74
N GLY A 524 -24.89 38.77 -22.78
CA GLY A 524 -24.29 37.60 -22.15
C GLY A 524 -23.08 37.01 -22.89
N GLU A 525 -22.60 37.65 -23.97
CA GLU A 525 -21.36 37.29 -24.66
C GLU A 525 -20.32 38.40 -24.47
N GLU A 526 -19.05 38.00 -24.40
CA GLU A 526 -17.91 38.90 -24.32
C GLU A 526 -17.53 39.35 -25.74
N ILE A 527 -17.53 40.66 -25.97
CA ILE A 527 -17.32 41.25 -27.29
C ILE A 527 -15.95 41.91 -27.46
N GLY A 528 -15.27 42.22 -26.36
CA GLY A 528 -13.97 42.89 -26.38
C GLY A 528 -13.44 43.23 -24.99
N ILE A 529 -12.20 43.73 -24.96
CA ILE A 529 -11.58 44.32 -23.76
C ILE A 529 -12.08 45.75 -23.62
N ASN A 530 -12.42 46.15 -22.39
CA ASN A 530 -12.82 47.52 -22.10
C ASN A 530 -11.62 48.46 -22.32
N ALA A 531 -11.77 49.47 -23.18
CA ALA A 531 -10.72 50.42 -23.52
C ALA A 531 -10.11 51.12 -22.28
N ALA A 532 -10.88 51.34 -21.22
CA ALA A 532 -10.38 51.96 -19.98
C ALA A 532 -9.44 51.04 -19.17
N ALA A 533 -9.48 49.72 -19.41
CA ALA A 533 -8.69 48.72 -18.70
C ALA A 533 -7.49 48.20 -19.52
N GLU A 534 -7.37 48.57 -20.79
CA GLU A 534 -6.38 48.00 -21.72
C GLU A 534 -4.93 48.25 -21.26
N ASP A 535 -4.60 49.49 -20.88
CA ASP A 535 -3.26 49.85 -20.39
C ASP A 535 -2.92 49.11 -19.07
N SER A 536 -3.86 49.07 -18.13
CA SER A 536 -3.69 48.34 -16.86
C SER A 536 -3.51 46.83 -17.09
N LEU A 537 -4.30 46.22 -17.98
CA LEU A 537 -4.13 44.80 -18.34
C LEU A 537 -2.79 44.53 -19.01
N GLY A 538 -2.31 45.46 -19.85
CA GLY A 538 -0.98 45.41 -20.45
C GLY A 538 0.13 45.39 -19.40
N LEU A 539 0.04 46.26 -18.38
CA LEU A 539 0.98 46.32 -17.26
C LEU A 539 0.91 45.08 -16.38
N MET A 540 -0.29 44.56 -16.10
CA MET A 540 -0.46 43.32 -15.34
C MET A 540 0.16 42.13 -16.09
N ARG A 541 -0.03 42.07 -17.41
CA ARG A 541 0.57 41.04 -18.26
C ARG A 541 2.09 41.08 -18.23
N SER A 542 2.71 42.24 -18.40
CA SER A 542 4.18 42.36 -18.40
C SER A 542 4.76 41.97 -17.03
N THR A 543 4.21 42.52 -15.95
CA THR A 543 4.68 42.21 -14.58
C THR A 543 4.48 40.74 -14.21
N PHE A 544 3.41 40.09 -14.68
CA PHE A 544 3.18 38.66 -14.48
C PHE A 544 4.21 37.80 -15.24
N VAL A 545 4.47 38.11 -16.52
CA VAL A 545 5.38 37.33 -17.37
C VAL A 545 6.84 37.48 -16.93
N GLU A 546 7.23 38.64 -16.38
CA GLU A 546 8.59 38.92 -15.91
C GLU A 546 8.92 38.28 -14.55
N ASP A 547 7.92 37.85 -13.77
CA ASP A 547 8.15 37.28 -12.44
C ASP A 547 8.83 35.90 -12.51
N GLU A 548 9.97 35.75 -11.82
CA GLU A 548 10.78 34.52 -11.82
C GLU A 548 10.02 33.30 -11.28
N THR A 549 9.15 33.50 -10.28
CA THR A 549 8.38 32.40 -9.68
C THR A 549 7.27 31.93 -10.62
N VAL A 550 6.65 32.86 -11.33
CA VAL A 550 5.69 32.56 -12.39
C VAL A 550 6.38 31.79 -13.53
N GLN A 551 7.53 32.26 -14.02
CA GLN A 551 8.28 31.57 -15.07
C GLN A 551 8.71 30.15 -14.65
N ARG A 552 8.99 29.95 -13.35
CA ARG A 552 9.36 28.65 -12.81
C ARG A 552 8.22 27.63 -12.80
N HIS A 553 6.98 28.08 -12.63
CA HIS A 553 5.84 27.21 -12.32
C HIS A 553 4.64 27.31 -13.27
N VAL A 554 4.69 28.24 -14.23
CA VAL A 554 3.68 28.41 -15.28
C VAL A 554 4.36 28.23 -16.63
N ASN A 555 4.06 27.12 -17.30
CA ASN A 555 4.60 26.85 -18.63
C ASN A 555 4.07 27.87 -19.64
N GLN A 556 4.99 28.62 -20.26
CA GLN A 556 4.73 29.72 -21.20
C GLN A 556 3.77 30.78 -20.61
N PRO A 557 4.22 31.59 -19.63
CA PRO A 557 3.37 32.53 -18.89
C PRO A 557 2.57 33.49 -19.77
N GLN A 558 3.18 33.98 -20.85
CA GLN A 558 2.54 34.89 -21.80
C GLN A 558 1.33 34.24 -22.48
N GLN A 559 1.49 33.01 -22.97
CA GLN A 559 0.39 32.29 -23.62
C GLN A 559 -0.68 31.87 -22.62
N ALA A 560 -0.30 31.56 -21.37
CA ALA A 560 -1.25 31.25 -20.31
C ALA A 560 -2.11 32.47 -19.94
N TRP A 561 -1.51 33.66 -19.90
CA TRP A 561 -2.22 34.92 -19.69
C TRP A 561 -3.17 35.23 -20.85
N ASP A 562 -2.69 35.12 -22.09
CA ASP A 562 -3.48 35.42 -23.28
C ASP A 562 -4.68 34.46 -23.42
N ALA A 563 -4.48 33.16 -23.17
CA ALA A 563 -5.56 32.17 -23.15
C ALA A 563 -6.58 32.45 -22.04
N MET A 564 -6.14 32.89 -20.85
CA MET A 564 -7.05 33.26 -19.77
C MET A 564 -7.89 34.49 -20.12
N LEU A 565 -7.37 35.44 -20.90
CA LEU A 565 -8.14 36.60 -21.39
C LEU A 565 -8.98 36.32 -22.64
N GLU A 566 -8.84 35.16 -23.29
CA GLU A 566 -9.59 34.81 -24.50
C GLU A 566 -11.11 34.91 -24.26
N LEU A 567 -11.80 35.60 -25.17
CA LEU A 567 -13.21 35.95 -25.04
C LEU A 567 -14.08 34.68 -25.10
N ASN A 568 -15.06 34.58 -24.21
CA ASN A 568 -16.01 33.47 -24.07
C ASN A 568 -15.37 32.11 -23.72
N ASP A 569 -14.05 32.05 -23.53
CA ASP A 569 -13.30 30.83 -23.17
C ASP A 569 -12.80 30.90 -21.72
N GLY A 570 -11.96 31.89 -21.40
CA GLY A 570 -11.44 32.09 -20.05
C GLY A 570 -10.34 31.12 -19.60
N GLY A 571 -9.62 30.49 -20.54
CA GLY A 571 -8.48 29.58 -20.31
C GLY A 571 -8.80 28.10 -20.51
N MET A 572 -10.05 27.77 -20.88
CA MET A 572 -10.55 26.41 -21.04
C MET A 572 -9.96 25.72 -22.27
N GLY A 573 -9.86 26.41 -23.39
CA GLY A 573 -9.28 25.87 -24.62
C GLY A 573 -7.85 25.37 -24.42
N ARG A 574 -7.04 26.09 -23.63
CA ARG A 574 -5.67 25.68 -23.27
C ARG A 574 -5.65 24.40 -22.43
N ILE A 575 -6.57 24.27 -21.47
CA ILE A 575 -6.73 23.05 -20.65
C ILE A 575 -7.18 21.88 -21.54
N SER A 576 -8.24 22.06 -22.35
CA SER A 576 -8.75 21.04 -23.27
C SER A 576 -7.67 20.55 -24.23
N GLN A 577 -6.89 21.47 -24.82
CA GLN A 577 -5.79 21.13 -25.71
C GLN A 577 -4.71 20.29 -25.00
N TYR A 578 -4.35 20.66 -23.77
CA TYR A 578 -3.38 19.89 -22.99
C TYR A 578 -3.92 18.50 -22.63
N LEU A 579 -5.19 18.41 -22.20
CA LEU A 579 -5.87 17.16 -21.86
C LEU A 579 -5.87 16.17 -23.03
N ARG A 580 -6.06 16.62 -24.28
CA ARG A 580 -5.96 15.76 -25.46
C ARG A 580 -4.59 15.08 -25.61
N GLY A 581 -3.53 15.69 -25.07
CA GLY A 581 -2.18 15.15 -25.09
C GLY A 581 -1.82 14.24 -23.91
N VAL A 582 -2.62 14.22 -22.84
CA VAL A 582 -2.34 13.44 -21.61
C VAL A 582 -3.40 12.40 -21.28
N ALA A 583 -4.66 12.62 -21.67
CA ALA A 583 -5.77 11.68 -21.50
C ALA A 583 -5.75 10.56 -22.56
N LEU A 584 -4.57 9.99 -22.81
CA LEU A 584 -4.37 8.93 -23.80
C LEU A 584 -4.54 7.55 -23.15
N ARG A 585 -5.45 6.75 -23.71
CA ARG A 585 -5.72 5.39 -23.22
C ARG A 585 -4.48 4.49 -23.25
N GLU A 586 -3.60 4.69 -24.23
CA GLU A 586 -2.35 3.93 -24.37
C GLU A 586 -1.42 4.10 -23.17
N VAL A 587 -1.35 5.32 -22.60
CA VAL A 587 -0.50 5.60 -21.42
C VAL A 587 -1.02 4.86 -20.19
N LYS A 588 -2.34 4.86 -19.98
CA LYS A 588 -3.01 4.09 -18.92
C LYS A 588 -2.73 2.60 -19.06
N LEU A 589 -2.93 2.03 -20.25
CA LEU A 589 -2.74 0.60 -20.49
C LEU A 589 -1.27 0.19 -20.41
N GLY A 590 -0.34 1.04 -20.87
CA GLY A 590 1.10 0.84 -20.72
C GLY A 590 1.51 0.73 -19.26
N ARG A 591 1.02 1.64 -18.40
CA ARG A 591 1.31 1.61 -16.95
C ARG A 591 0.75 0.36 -16.27
N ILE A 592 -0.49 -0.03 -16.59
CA ILE A 592 -1.11 -1.25 -16.07
C ILE A 592 -0.30 -2.49 -16.49
N ARG A 593 0.27 -2.49 -17.70
CA ARG A 593 1.10 -3.58 -18.21
C ARG A 593 2.48 -3.65 -17.53
N GLU A 594 3.14 -2.52 -17.28
CA GLU A 594 4.38 -2.50 -16.48
C GLU A 594 4.17 -3.18 -15.12
N GLN A 595 3.08 -2.84 -14.44
CA GLN A 595 2.72 -3.44 -13.15
C GLN A 595 2.35 -4.92 -13.27
N LEU A 596 1.79 -5.34 -14.40
CA LEU A 596 1.53 -6.74 -14.70
C LEU A 596 2.84 -7.53 -14.80
N ASP A 597 3.82 -7.00 -15.54
CA ASP A 597 5.13 -7.62 -15.70
C ASP A 597 5.89 -7.69 -14.37
N ASP A 598 5.81 -6.65 -13.52
CA ASP A 598 6.38 -6.66 -12.16
C ASP A 598 5.77 -7.75 -11.27
N VAL A 599 4.44 -7.90 -11.30
CA VAL A 599 3.72 -8.94 -10.54
C VAL A 599 4.06 -10.33 -11.06
N LEU A 600 4.14 -10.52 -12.39
CA LEU A 600 4.53 -11.80 -12.97
C LEU A 600 5.95 -12.19 -12.57
N HIS A 601 6.90 -11.24 -12.61
CA HIS A 601 8.27 -11.50 -12.16
C HIS A 601 8.32 -11.85 -10.66
N LEU A 602 7.51 -11.20 -9.83
CA LEU A 602 7.38 -11.54 -8.41
C LEU A 602 6.85 -12.98 -8.23
N LEU A 603 5.80 -13.35 -8.97
CA LEU A 603 5.20 -14.70 -8.89
C LEU A 603 6.16 -15.78 -9.42
N GLU A 604 6.83 -15.54 -10.55
CA GLU A 604 7.86 -16.43 -11.11
C GLU A 604 8.98 -16.66 -10.09
N ASN A 605 9.47 -15.61 -9.44
CA ASN A 605 10.50 -15.73 -8.42
C ASN A 605 10.00 -16.45 -7.15
N ARG A 606 8.77 -16.22 -6.70
CA ARG A 606 8.29 -16.77 -5.42
C ARG A 606 7.77 -18.20 -5.56
N LEU A 607 7.13 -18.55 -6.68
CA LEU A 607 6.57 -19.88 -6.95
C LEU A 607 7.47 -20.76 -7.83
N GLY A 608 8.24 -20.16 -8.75
CA GLY A 608 9.03 -20.91 -9.73
C GLY A 608 10.12 -21.79 -9.12
N HIS A 609 10.65 -21.42 -7.95
CA HIS A 609 11.64 -22.22 -7.22
C HIS A 609 11.10 -23.54 -6.67
N TRP A 610 9.77 -23.65 -6.52
CA TRP A 610 9.10 -24.88 -6.08
C TRP A 610 8.75 -25.81 -7.25
N TYR A 611 8.70 -25.29 -8.48
CA TYR A 611 8.40 -26.07 -9.67
C TYR A 611 9.65 -26.75 -10.25
N GLN A 612 9.57 -28.07 -10.45
CA GLN A 612 10.64 -28.86 -11.07
C GLN A 612 10.31 -29.13 -12.53
N ALA A 613 11.04 -28.50 -13.46
CA ALA A 613 11.09 -28.89 -14.86
C ALA A 613 12.17 -29.97 -15.05
N GLU A 614 11.84 -31.08 -15.74
CA GLU A 614 12.74 -32.24 -15.90
C GLU A 614 14.14 -31.87 -16.41
N GLY A 615 15.15 -32.50 -15.80
CA GLY A 615 16.51 -31.98 -15.72
C GLY A 615 17.51 -32.48 -16.75
N ALA A 616 18.50 -31.61 -17.01
CA ALA A 616 19.93 -31.92 -17.17
C ALA A 616 20.68 -30.56 -17.10
N GLY A 617 21.69 -30.45 -16.23
CA GLY A 617 22.55 -29.24 -16.12
C GLY A 617 22.43 -28.41 -14.82
N GLU A 618 21.88 -28.93 -13.73
CA GLU A 618 21.77 -28.18 -12.46
C GLU A 618 23.10 -27.65 -11.94
N LEU A 619 24.17 -28.43 -12.05
CA LEU A 619 25.49 -28.04 -11.55
C LEU A 619 26.10 -26.90 -12.38
N GLU A 620 25.85 -26.88 -13.68
CA GLU A 620 26.24 -25.77 -14.56
C GLU A 620 25.41 -24.51 -14.31
N LYS A 621 24.10 -24.67 -14.05
CA LYS A 621 23.23 -23.56 -13.64
C LYS A 621 23.72 -22.94 -12.32
N LYS A 622 24.02 -23.76 -11.31
CA LYS A 622 24.55 -23.31 -10.01
C LYS A 622 25.91 -22.62 -10.13
N ARG A 623 26.81 -23.11 -10.99
CA ARG A 623 28.07 -22.42 -11.31
C ARG A 623 27.86 -21.06 -11.98
N LYS A 624 26.89 -20.96 -12.88
CA LYS A 624 26.53 -19.68 -13.52
C LYS A 624 25.96 -18.69 -12.51
N ILE A 625 25.12 -19.15 -11.59
CA ILE A 625 24.58 -18.36 -10.47
C ILE A 625 25.71 -17.85 -9.58
N ALA A 626 26.62 -18.73 -9.14
CA ALA A 626 27.77 -18.34 -8.33
C ALA A 626 28.66 -17.29 -9.03
N LYS A 627 28.86 -17.43 -10.34
CA LYS A 627 29.59 -16.44 -11.14
C LYS A 627 28.85 -15.10 -11.21
N GLN A 628 27.54 -15.11 -11.42
CA GLN A 628 26.72 -13.90 -11.44
C GLN A 628 26.80 -13.13 -10.11
N ILE A 629 26.73 -13.84 -8.98
CA ILE A 629 26.89 -13.23 -7.65
C ILE A 629 28.30 -12.65 -7.50
N PHE A 630 29.33 -13.39 -7.91
CA PHE A 630 30.71 -12.92 -7.87
C PHE A 630 30.91 -11.62 -8.66
N ASP A 631 30.44 -11.59 -9.91
CA ASP A 631 30.58 -10.42 -10.80
C ASP A 631 29.82 -9.19 -10.27
N ALA A 632 28.72 -9.39 -9.54
CA ALA A 632 27.95 -8.31 -8.92
C ALA A 632 28.57 -7.80 -7.60
N VAL A 633 29.07 -8.71 -6.76
CA VAL A 633 29.55 -8.40 -5.39
C VAL A 633 31.00 -7.93 -5.38
N TRP A 634 31.88 -8.55 -6.18
CA TRP A 634 33.32 -8.27 -6.16
C TRP A 634 33.70 -6.80 -6.42
N PRO A 635 33.10 -6.09 -7.40
CA PRO A 635 33.38 -4.67 -7.61
C PRO A 635 33.03 -3.80 -6.40
N ARG A 636 32.07 -4.24 -5.58
CA ARG A 636 31.52 -3.53 -4.42
C ARG A 636 31.83 -4.22 -3.09
N ARG A 637 32.93 -5.00 -3.04
CA ARG A 637 33.36 -5.81 -1.89
C ARG A 637 33.39 -5.09 -0.53
N ILE A 638 33.61 -3.77 -0.51
CA ILE A 638 33.61 -2.96 0.72
C ILE A 638 32.22 -2.94 1.38
N LEU A 639 31.16 -3.03 0.59
CA LEU A 639 29.76 -3.01 1.05
C LEU A 639 29.23 -4.40 1.41
N LEU A 640 30.03 -5.47 1.27
CA LEU A 640 29.61 -6.82 1.65
C LEU A 640 29.31 -6.89 3.16
N GLY A 641 30.09 -6.23 4.01
CA GLY A 641 29.84 -6.20 5.45
C GLY A 641 28.46 -5.62 5.79
N GLU A 642 28.06 -4.53 5.13
CA GLU A 642 26.73 -3.95 5.27
C GLU A 642 25.64 -4.92 4.79
N LEU A 643 25.84 -5.60 3.64
CA LEU A 643 24.90 -6.61 3.15
C LEU A 643 24.71 -7.75 4.14
N LEU A 644 25.81 -8.30 4.70
CA LEU A 644 25.76 -9.37 5.69
C LEU A 644 25.07 -8.92 6.98
N GLN A 645 25.30 -7.68 7.43
CA GLN A 645 24.61 -7.11 8.58
C GLN A 645 23.10 -6.99 8.33
N ARG A 646 22.70 -6.59 7.12
CA ARG A 646 21.30 -6.47 6.71
C ARG A 646 20.59 -7.82 6.58
N MET A 647 21.33 -8.93 6.44
CA MET A 647 20.77 -10.29 6.46
C MET A 647 20.44 -10.81 7.86
N GLN A 648 20.90 -10.14 8.93
CA GLN A 648 20.55 -10.49 10.30
C GLN A 648 19.18 -9.93 10.71
N LEU A 649 18.49 -10.64 11.61
CA LEU A 649 17.23 -10.18 12.18
C LEU A 649 17.45 -9.08 13.24
N PRO A 650 16.55 -8.07 13.33
CA PRO A 650 16.53 -7.10 14.43
C PRO A 650 16.24 -7.74 15.80
N ASP A 651 16.84 -7.19 16.87
CA ASP A 651 16.74 -7.73 18.23
C ASP A 651 15.29 -7.75 18.74
N ASP A 652 14.55 -6.67 18.49
CA ASP A 652 13.15 -6.53 18.94
C ASP A 652 12.23 -7.58 18.32
N LEU A 653 12.51 -7.96 17.06
CA LEU A 653 11.72 -8.96 16.33
C LEU A 653 11.95 -10.36 16.93
N VAL A 654 13.21 -10.75 17.12
CA VAL A 654 13.56 -12.05 17.73
C VAL A 654 13.03 -12.14 19.16
N ARG A 655 13.08 -11.02 19.91
CA ARG A 655 12.50 -10.95 21.26
C ARG A 655 11.00 -11.18 21.23
N GLY A 656 10.28 -10.57 20.30
CA GLY A 656 8.84 -10.78 20.11
C GLY A 656 8.49 -12.23 19.78
N LEU A 657 9.29 -12.90 18.95
CA LEU A 657 9.11 -14.32 18.63
C LEU A 657 9.29 -15.23 19.85
N TYR A 658 10.28 -14.95 20.70
CA TYR A 658 10.53 -15.74 21.91
C TYR A 658 9.38 -15.67 22.92
N LEU A 659 8.78 -14.48 23.05
CA LEU A 659 7.63 -14.28 23.94
C LEU A 659 6.37 -14.96 23.39
N ARG A 660 6.21 -15.09 22.07
CA ARG A 660 5.07 -15.75 21.42
C ARG A 660 5.05 -17.26 21.54
N ALA A 661 6.22 -17.90 21.56
CA ALA A 661 6.34 -19.35 21.46
C ALA A 661 5.68 -20.14 22.61
N ASP A 662 5.26 -19.47 23.69
CA ASP A 662 4.56 -20.05 24.84
C ASP A 662 3.02 -19.88 24.80
N ASP A 663 2.50 -18.85 24.12
CA ASP A 663 1.07 -18.50 24.14
C ASP A 663 0.19 -19.41 23.27
N GLU A 664 0.79 -20.11 22.29
CA GLU A 664 0.08 -21.10 21.49
C GLU A 664 -0.09 -22.40 22.29
N GLU A 665 -1.25 -22.64 22.89
CA GLU A 665 -1.58 -23.98 23.39
C GLU A 665 -1.61 -24.98 22.22
N PRO A 666 -1.10 -26.21 22.39
CA PRO A 666 -1.16 -27.21 21.33
C PRO A 666 -2.63 -27.54 21.03
N THR A 667 -3.05 -27.35 19.77
CA THR A 667 -4.21 -28.06 19.22
C THR A 667 -3.99 -29.55 19.47
N ALA A 668 -4.84 -30.13 20.32
CA ALA A 668 -4.70 -31.48 20.85
C ALA A 668 -4.57 -32.52 19.74
N LEU A 669 -3.33 -32.97 19.49
CA LEU A 669 -3.06 -34.28 18.94
C LEU A 669 -3.12 -35.26 20.11
N VAL A 670 -4.13 -36.12 20.08
CA VAL A 670 -4.37 -37.18 21.06
C VAL A 670 -3.12 -38.06 21.19
N SER A 671 -2.48 -38.07 22.35
CA SER A 671 -1.53 -39.11 22.71
C SER A 671 -1.73 -39.57 24.16
N ASP A 672 -1.70 -40.89 24.29
CA ASP A 672 -2.05 -41.69 25.45
C ASP A 672 -0.97 -41.61 26.54
N SER A 673 -1.45 -41.83 27.76
CA SER A 673 -0.84 -41.64 29.07
C SER A 673 0.33 -42.59 29.42
N GLY A 674 1.22 -42.16 30.34
CA GLY A 674 2.18 -43.08 31.00
C GLY A 674 3.28 -42.49 31.90
N SER A 675 2.95 -42.29 33.19
CA SER A 675 3.79 -42.42 34.42
C SER A 675 5.02 -41.52 34.72
N SER A 676 4.79 -40.55 35.62
CA SER A 676 5.42 -40.32 36.95
C SER A 676 6.89 -40.67 37.26
N GLY A 677 7.61 -39.68 37.83
CA GLY A 677 8.78 -39.89 38.70
C GLY A 677 9.24 -38.59 39.38
N VAL A 678 9.06 -38.51 40.70
CA VAL A 678 9.42 -37.39 41.61
C VAL A 678 10.86 -37.57 42.13
N VAL A 679 11.55 -36.47 42.49
CA VAL A 679 12.31 -36.25 43.76
C VAL A 679 13.55 -35.32 43.59
N SER A 680 13.54 -34.22 44.37
CA SER A 680 14.62 -33.50 45.10
C SER A 680 15.98 -33.21 44.42
N GLY A 681 16.58 -32.02 44.45
CA GLY A 681 16.62 -30.96 45.46
C GLY A 681 18.04 -30.87 46.07
N GLY A 682 18.78 -29.78 45.76
CA GLY A 682 20.12 -29.44 46.31
C GLY A 682 21.04 -28.85 45.23
N ALA A 683 21.13 -27.53 45.05
CA ALA A 683 22.00 -26.58 45.77
C ALA A 683 23.52 -26.80 45.54
N LEU A 684 24.07 -25.95 44.66
CA LEU A 684 25.44 -25.40 44.65
C LEU A 684 26.61 -26.34 44.99
N ASN A 685 27.36 -26.74 43.96
CA ASN A 685 28.75 -27.18 44.09
C ASN A 685 29.62 -26.36 43.12
N LEU A 686 30.22 -25.28 43.64
CA LEU A 686 31.37 -24.62 43.03
C LEU A 686 32.61 -25.34 43.58
N GLY A 687 33.22 -26.19 42.76
CA GLY A 687 34.43 -26.94 43.08
C GLY A 687 35.53 -26.62 42.08
N ASP A 688 36.50 -25.88 42.56
CA ASP A 688 37.81 -25.58 42.00
C ASP A 688 38.63 -26.87 41.86
N ASP A 689 39.19 -27.15 40.67
CA ASP A 689 40.48 -27.88 40.58
C ASP A 689 41.15 -27.69 39.22
N LEU A 690 42.12 -26.77 39.21
CA LEU A 690 43.21 -26.72 38.24
C LEU A 690 44.29 -27.72 38.66
N GLY A 691 44.45 -28.79 37.87
CA GLY A 691 45.72 -29.49 37.72
C GLY A 691 45.68 -31.00 37.92
N HIS A 692 45.81 -31.75 36.83
CA HIS A 692 46.88 -32.73 36.65
C HIS A 692 47.00 -33.14 35.18
N ASP A 693 48.21 -32.97 34.68
CA ASP A 693 48.77 -33.44 33.42
C ASP A 693 49.06 -34.95 33.54
N ASP A 694 48.80 -35.73 32.48
CA ASP A 694 49.59 -36.91 32.10
C ASP A 694 49.00 -37.61 30.86
N GLY A 695 49.77 -37.58 29.76
CA GLY A 695 49.92 -38.73 28.86
C GLY A 695 49.17 -38.73 27.52
N PHE A 696 49.62 -37.90 26.56
CA PHE A 696 49.30 -38.09 25.14
C PHE A 696 50.40 -38.93 24.47
N ASP A 697 50.07 -40.17 24.06
CA ASP A 697 50.93 -41.01 23.21
C ASP A 697 50.57 -40.78 21.74
N LEU A 698 51.56 -40.34 20.97
CA LEU A 698 51.42 -39.72 19.65
C LEU A 698 51.49 -40.74 18.50
N PHE A 699 51.81 -42.03 18.72
CA PHE A 699 51.82 -43.04 17.64
C PHE A 699 51.63 -44.48 18.15
N GLY A 700 50.37 -44.94 18.15
CA GLY A 700 50.02 -46.35 18.29
C GLY A 700 49.03 -46.78 17.21
N ASP A 701 49.54 -47.21 16.05
CA ASP A 701 48.76 -47.78 14.96
C ASP A 701 48.14 -49.13 15.35
N SER A 702 46.83 -49.29 15.21
CA SER A 702 46.20 -50.59 14.90
C SER A 702 44.79 -50.44 14.33
N GLU A 703 44.46 -51.37 13.44
CA GLU A 703 43.48 -51.36 12.37
C GLU A 703 41.98 -51.22 12.75
N SER A 704 41.22 -50.89 11.70
CA SER A 704 39.78 -50.68 11.59
C SER A 704 38.86 -51.76 12.17
N ALA A 705 37.81 -51.32 12.88
CA ALA A 705 36.55 -52.03 13.09
C ALA A 705 35.36 -51.03 13.16
N PRO A 706 34.14 -51.42 12.72
CA PRO A 706 33.05 -50.50 12.39
C PRO A 706 32.41 -49.93 13.67
N ARG A 707 32.26 -48.60 13.73
CA ARG A 707 31.57 -47.95 14.86
C ARG A 707 30.07 -47.87 14.58
N SER A 708 29.34 -48.71 15.29
CA SER A 708 27.91 -48.62 15.58
C SER A 708 27.49 -47.21 15.96
N SER A 709 26.36 -46.77 15.39
CA SER A 709 25.61 -45.57 15.79
C SER A 709 25.38 -45.54 17.30
N SER A 710 26.09 -44.66 18.01
CA SER A 710 25.76 -44.34 19.39
C SER A 710 24.46 -43.54 19.41
N ASN A 711 23.38 -44.16 19.86
CA ASN A 711 22.13 -43.49 20.20
C ASN A 711 22.43 -42.33 21.16
N ALA A 712 22.33 -41.11 20.65
CA ALA A 712 22.21 -39.93 21.50
C ALA A 712 20.89 -40.07 22.28
N LEU A 713 20.97 -39.89 23.61
CA LEU A 713 19.79 -39.78 24.47
C LEU A 713 18.86 -38.68 23.93
N PRO A 714 17.53 -38.87 23.91
CA PRO A 714 16.62 -37.84 23.42
C PRO A 714 16.69 -36.61 24.33
N LEU A 715 17.14 -35.50 23.76
CA LEU A 715 17.10 -34.17 24.36
C LEU A 715 15.63 -33.89 24.75
N ARG A 716 15.36 -33.61 26.02
CA ARG A 716 14.03 -33.16 26.46
C ARG A 716 13.85 -31.72 25.99
N SER A 717 13.48 -31.52 24.72
CA SER A 717 13.06 -30.21 24.21
C SER A 717 11.73 -29.83 24.85
N SER A 718 11.66 -28.68 25.51
CA SER A 718 10.36 -28.07 25.78
C SER A 718 9.67 -27.77 24.44
N GLY A 719 8.35 -27.97 24.35
CA GLY A 719 7.62 -27.70 23.10
C GLY A 719 7.73 -26.24 22.65
N SER A 720 8.02 -25.31 23.57
CA SER A 720 8.18 -23.88 23.27
C SER A 720 9.52 -23.56 22.60
N ASP A 721 10.62 -24.25 22.94
CA ASP A 721 11.94 -23.93 22.36
C ASP A 721 12.06 -24.40 20.92
N ALA A 722 11.48 -25.57 20.61
CA ALA A 722 11.35 -26.05 19.25
C ALA A 722 10.54 -25.09 18.38
N ARG A 723 9.44 -24.54 18.92
CA ARG A 723 8.62 -23.53 18.25
C ARG A 723 9.35 -22.21 18.07
N PHE A 724 10.10 -21.76 19.08
CA PHE A 724 10.92 -20.56 18.95
C PHE A 724 12.01 -20.71 17.89
N ALA A 725 12.77 -21.81 17.90
CA ALA A 725 13.80 -22.09 16.89
C ALA A 725 13.21 -22.12 15.47
N GLN A 726 12.04 -22.75 15.31
CA GLN A 726 11.33 -22.78 14.04
C GLN A 726 10.84 -21.40 13.62
N ALA A 727 10.23 -20.62 14.53
CA ALA A 727 9.75 -19.28 14.27
C ALA A 727 10.89 -18.33 13.85
N VAL A 728 12.05 -18.41 14.52
CA VAL A 728 13.25 -17.63 14.15
C VAL A 728 13.72 -17.97 12.74
N LEU A 729 13.78 -19.26 12.39
CA LEU A 729 14.20 -19.68 11.06
C LEU A 729 13.22 -19.22 9.98
N ARG A 730 11.91 -19.35 10.22
CA ARG A 730 10.85 -18.85 9.32
C ARG A 730 10.96 -17.36 9.07
N GLU A 731 11.08 -16.59 10.15
CA GLU A 731 11.21 -15.14 10.07
C GLU A 731 12.50 -14.72 9.36
N TRP A 732 13.60 -15.45 9.59
CA TRP A 732 14.86 -15.20 8.89
C TRP A 732 14.77 -15.47 7.39
N ILE A 733 14.13 -16.57 6.99
CA ILE A 733 13.88 -16.87 5.57
C ILE A 733 13.01 -15.78 4.95
N SER A 734 11.90 -15.41 5.61
CA SER A 734 11.03 -14.31 5.16
C SER A 734 11.81 -13.00 5.01
N HIS A 735 12.61 -12.62 6.01
CA HIS A 735 13.45 -11.42 5.98
C HIS A 735 14.43 -11.42 4.79
N LEU A 736 15.09 -12.56 4.54
CA LEU A 736 15.97 -12.69 3.37
C LEU A 736 15.21 -12.57 2.05
N ARG A 737 14.00 -13.12 1.93
CA ARG A 737 13.16 -13.03 0.72
C ARG A 737 12.72 -11.60 0.40
N HIS A 738 12.51 -10.76 1.42
CA HIS A 738 12.14 -9.35 1.26
C HIS A 738 13.35 -8.43 1.04
N LEU A 739 14.57 -8.87 1.36
CA LEU A 739 15.77 -8.04 1.22
C LEU A 739 15.98 -7.50 -0.21
N PRO A 740 15.81 -8.29 -1.30
CA PRO A 740 15.91 -7.77 -2.67
C PRO A 740 14.75 -6.86 -3.08
N GLU A 741 13.65 -6.83 -2.32
CA GLU A 741 12.48 -5.98 -2.60
C GLU A 741 12.71 -4.54 -2.11
N ASP A 742 13.62 -4.32 -1.15
CA ASP A 742 14.00 -2.97 -0.70
C ASP A 742 14.88 -2.27 -1.74
N MET A 743 14.23 -1.60 -2.69
CA MET A 743 14.88 -0.85 -3.75
C MET A 743 15.76 0.29 -3.24
N ARG A 744 15.47 0.86 -2.06
CA ARG A 744 16.31 1.93 -1.48
C ARG A 744 17.62 1.34 -1.01
N LEU A 745 17.58 0.20 -0.33
CA LEU A 745 18.77 -0.54 0.08
C LEU A 745 19.57 -1.01 -1.14
N MET A 746 18.92 -1.57 -2.17
CA MET A 746 19.60 -2.02 -3.39
C MET A 746 20.30 -0.86 -4.12
N THR A 747 19.66 0.31 -4.17
CA THR A 747 20.26 1.52 -4.77
C THR A 747 21.44 2.01 -3.94
N TYR A 748 21.31 2.05 -2.60
CA TYR A 748 22.38 2.44 -1.69
C TYR A 748 23.60 1.52 -1.78
N LEU A 749 23.37 0.20 -1.81
CA LEU A 749 24.43 -0.80 -1.90
C LEU A 749 24.98 -0.95 -3.33
N GLY A 750 24.20 -0.57 -4.34
CA GLY A 750 24.54 -0.70 -5.75
C GLY A 750 24.56 -2.15 -6.29
N PHE A 751 24.01 -3.12 -5.56
CA PHE A 751 23.88 -4.50 -6.05
C PHE A 751 22.71 -4.63 -7.03
N SER A 752 22.83 -5.52 -8.01
CA SER A 752 21.72 -5.83 -8.91
C SER A 752 20.71 -6.75 -8.20
N LYS A 753 19.42 -6.44 -8.31
CA LYS A 753 18.33 -7.23 -7.71
C LYS A 753 18.45 -8.74 -8.04
N PRO A 754 18.67 -9.17 -9.30
CA PRO A 754 18.81 -10.58 -9.62
C PRO A 754 20.00 -11.28 -8.95
N ALA A 755 21.07 -10.57 -8.63
CA ALA A 755 22.22 -11.15 -7.94
C ALA A 755 21.95 -11.37 -6.45
N VAL A 756 21.18 -10.48 -5.81
CA VAL A 756 20.79 -10.62 -4.40
C VAL A 756 19.71 -11.69 -4.23
N GLU A 757 18.75 -11.78 -5.15
CA GLU A 757 17.76 -12.88 -5.19
C GLU A 757 18.47 -14.24 -5.27
N ALA A 758 19.38 -14.39 -6.24
CA ALA A 758 20.21 -15.59 -6.39
C ALA A 758 21.03 -15.93 -5.12
N LEU A 759 21.58 -14.92 -4.45
CA LEU A 759 22.32 -15.11 -3.21
C LEU A 759 21.40 -15.66 -2.10
N VAL A 760 20.22 -15.05 -1.94
CA VAL A 760 19.22 -15.48 -0.95
C VAL A 760 18.77 -16.92 -1.20
N ASP A 761 18.53 -17.31 -2.45
CA ASP A 761 18.17 -18.68 -2.82
C ASP A 761 19.22 -19.72 -2.39
N GLU A 762 20.50 -19.44 -2.63
CA GLU A 762 21.58 -20.35 -2.23
C GLU A 762 21.78 -20.40 -0.72
N LEU A 763 21.57 -19.29 -0.01
CA LEU A 763 21.64 -19.25 1.46
C LEU A 763 20.52 -20.06 2.10
N ILE A 764 19.27 -19.91 1.63
CA ILE A 764 18.12 -20.66 2.15
C ILE A 764 18.30 -22.16 1.87
N THR A 765 18.72 -22.51 0.65
CA THR A 765 19.00 -23.91 0.28
C THR A 765 20.13 -24.48 1.15
N GLY A 766 21.20 -23.69 1.36
CA GLY A 766 22.33 -24.07 2.20
C GLY A 766 21.96 -24.24 3.67
N ALA A 767 21.11 -23.35 4.21
CA ALA A 767 20.64 -23.40 5.58
C ALA A 767 19.82 -24.68 5.86
N SER A 768 18.98 -25.08 4.91
CA SER A 768 18.25 -26.35 5.00
C SER A 768 19.17 -27.56 4.86
N ARG A 769 20.13 -27.55 3.92
CA ARG A 769 21.10 -28.64 3.72
C ARG A 769 21.99 -28.87 4.94
N LEU A 770 22.40 -27.80 5.61
CA LEU A 770 23.26 -27.83 6.81
C LEU A 770 22.46 -27.96 8.12
N ASP A 771 21.15 -28.14 8.02
CA ASP A 771 20.21 -28.33 9.13
C ASP A 771 20.32 -27.24 10.22
N LEU A 772 20.28 -25.97 9.78
CA LEU A 772 20.38 -24.81 10.66
C LEU A 772 19.29 -24.80 11.74
N GLN A 773 18.12 -25.39 11.47
CA GLN A 773 17.02 -25.51 12.43
C GLN A 773 17.43 -26.31 13.68
N THR A 774 18.03 -27.49 13.47
CA THR A 774 18.49 -28.33 14.57
C THR A 774 19.61 -27.65 15.36
N ARG A 775 20.50 -26.91 14.69
CA ARG A 775 21.56 -26.14 15.37
C ARG A 775 20.99 -25.02 16.24
N LEU A 776 20.03 -24.26 15.71
CA LEU A 776 19.32 -23.23 16.47
C LEU A 776 18.68 -23.85 17.72
N LEU A 777 17.98 -24.98 17.56
CA LEU A 777 17.34 -25.68 18.67
C LEU A 777 18.35 -26.13 19.73
N GLN A 778 19.47 -26.75 19.33
CA GLN A 778 20.52 -27.20 20.25
C GLN A 778 21.14 -26.03 21.04
N ALA A 779 21.39 -24.90 20.36
CA ALA A 779 21.93 -23.70 21.00
C ALA A 779 20.93 -23.07 21.99
N ILE A 780 19.64 -23.01 21.63
CA ILE A 780 18.58 -22.47 22.48
C ILE A 780 18.41 -23.34 23.74
N VAL A 781 18.33 -24.66 23.59
CA VAL A 781 18.15 -25.61 24.71
C VAL A 781 19.35 -25.61 25.65
N SER A 782 20.58 -25.52 25.14
CA SER A 782 21.79 -25.46 25.98
C SER A 782 21.94 -24.16 26.78
N THR A 783 21.20 -23.11 26.41
CA THR A 783 21.21 -21.79 27.08
C THR A 783 20.21 -21.71 28.23
N GLU A 784 19.26 -22.65 28.36
CA GLU A 784 18.27 -22.63 29.45
C GLU A 784 18.89 -22.96 30.82
N GLN A 785 18.79 -22.02 31.77
CA GLN A 785 19.16 -22.22 33.18
C GLN A 785 17.90 -22.32 34.04
N ILE A 786 17.77 -23.42 34.79
CA ILE A 786 16.65 -23.69 35.71
C ILE A 786 16.56 -22.57 36.75
N GLY A 787 15.43 -21.86 36.81
CA GLY A 787 15.07 -20.94 37.90
C GLY A 787 15.11 -19.43 37.61
N THR A 788 15.30 -18.98 36.36
CA THR A 788 15.28 -17.55 35.98
C THR A 788 13.96 -17.14 35.29
N LYS A 789 13.52 -15.88 35.49
CA LYS A 789 12.29 -15.36 34.84
C LYS A 789 12.51 -15.24 33.33
N ARG A 790 11.54 -15.68 32.52
CA ARG A 790 11.62 -15.73 31.04
C ARG A 790 11.91 -14.37 30.38
N GLU A 791 11.42 -13.26 30.94
CA GLU A 791 11.76 -11.90 30.48
C GLU A 791 13.26 -11.55 30.58
N GLN A 792 13.94 -12.11 31.59
CA GLN A 792 15.38 -11.95 31.81
C GLN A 792 16.19 -12.92 30.93
N LEU A 793 15.61 -14.07 30.57
CA LEU A 793 16.18 -15.04 29.62
C LEU A 793 16.03 -14.59 28.16
N ALA A 794 15.00 -13.80 27.83
CA ALA A 794 14.72 -13.34 26.48
C ALA A 794 15.94 -12.68 25.81
N GLY A 795 16.66 -11.80 26.54
CA GLY A 795 17.87 -11.17 26.00
C GLY A 795 18.99 -12.15 25.66
N ARG A 796 19.14 -13.23 26.45
CA ARG A 796 20.14 -14.28 26.20
C ARG A 796 19.74 -15.17 25.03
N GLN A 797 18.47 -15.60 24.98
CA GLN A 797 17.97 -16.44 23.89
C GLN A 797 17.98 -15.71 22.54
N VAL A 798 17.68 -14.40 22.54
CA VAL A 798 17.84 -13.53 21.37
C VAL A 798 19.30 -13.49 20.92
N LEU A 799 20.24 -13.28 21.85
CA LEU A 799 21.66 -13.24 21.52
C LEU A 799 22.12 -14.59 20.94
N THR A 800 21.77 -15.72 21.59
CA THR A 800 22.10 -17.06 21.12
C THR A 800 21.58 -17.31 19.70
N ALA A 801 20.30 -17.03 19.44
CA ALA A 801 19.72 -17.19 18.11
C ALA A 801 20.43 -16.32 17.06
N LYS A 802 20.75 -15.06 17.39
CA LYS A 802 21.50 -14.17 16.50
C LYS A 802 22.93 -14.62 16.26
N THR A 803 23.62 -15.17 17.26
CA THR A 803 24.98 -15.70 17.09
C THR A 803 24.98 -16.86 16.11
N VAL A 804 24.06 -17.82 16.25
CA VAL A 804 23.95 -18.96 15.32
C VAL A 804 23.64 -18.50 13.90
N LEU A 805 22.68 -17.58 13.72
CA LEU A 805 22.37 -17.01 12.39
C LEU A 805 23.56 -16.20 11.83
N GLY A 806 24.20 -15.39 12.67
CA GLY A 806 25.34 -14.55 12.30
C GLY A 806 26.55 -15.37 11.89
N ASP A 807 26.82 -16.47 12.58
CA ASP A 807 27.90 -17.40 12.25
C ASP A 807 27.62 -18.13 10.94
N PHE A 808 26.36 -18.52 10.70
CA PHE A 808 25.97 -19.07 9.40
C PHE A 808 26.14 -18.04 8.26
N ILE A 809 25.68 -16.80 8.43
CA ILE A 809 25.81 -15.74 7.41
C ILE A 809 27.28 -15.39 7.16
N GLY A 810 28.08 -15.28 8.21
CA GLY A 810 29.48 -14.87 8.14
C GLY A 810 30.41 -15.97 7.62
N TRP A 811 30.15 -17.24 7.95
CA TRP A 811 31.08 -18.34 7.69
C TRP A 811 30.51 -19.44 6.81
N LEU A 812 29.22 -19.39 6.50
CA LEU A 812 28.54 -20.35 5.62
C LEU A 812 28.71 -21.80 6.11
N GLY A 813 28.77 -22.00 7.43
CA GLY A 813 28.97 -23.31 8.07
C GLY A 813 30.41 -23.87 8.00
N PHE A 814 31.37 -23.20 7.35
CA PHE A 814 32.74 -23.71 7.23
C PHE A 814 33.56 -23.56 8.50
N ILE A 815 33.21 -22.64 9.40
CA ILE A 815 33.97 -22.44 10.65
C ILE A 815 33.85 -23.62 11.61
N GLU A 816 32.75 -24.37 11.53
CA GLU A 816 32.51 -25.58 12.32
C GLU A 816 33.17 -26.82 11.70
N SER A 817 33.49 -26.79 10.41
CA SER A 817 34.20 -27.87 9.74
C SER A 817 35.69 -27.87 10.11
N PRO A 818 36.31 -29.05 10.29
CA PRO A 818 37.75 -29.17 10.49
C PRO A 818 38.53 -28.48 9.37
N LEU A 819 39.65 -27.82 9.70
CA LEU A 819 40.47 -27.05 8.73
C LEU A 819 40.85 -27.86 7.50
N GLU A 820 41.11 -29.17 7.65
CA GLU A 820 41.49 -30.07 6.57
C GLU A 820 40.39 -30.28 5.52
N GLN A 821 39.12 -30.23 5.96
CA GLN A 821 37.95 -30.43 5.10
C GLN A 821 37.48 -29.13 4.43
N ARG A 822 38.06 -27.99 4.83
CA ARG A 822 37.74 -26.71 4.21
C ARG A 822 38.35 -26.62 2.80
N PRO A 823 37.65 -25.99 1.85
CA PRO A 823 38.24 -25.65 0.55
C PRO A 823 39.49 -24.78 0.68
N ASP A 824 40.31 -24.76 -0.37
CA ASP A 824 41.48 -23.88 -0.44
C ASP A 824 41.05 -22.44 -0.77
N SER A 825 41.70 -21.46 -0.14
CA SER A 825 41.54 -20.05 -0.50
C SER A 825 42.10 -19.81 -1.91
N ARG A 826 41.36 -19.05 -2.72
CA ARG A 826 41.84 -18.59 -4.03
C ARG A 826 42.56 -17.23 -3.98
N ILE A 827 42.49 -16.53 -2.85
CA ILE A 827 43.21 -15.28 -2.62
C ILE A 827 44.55 -15.56 -1.95
N GLU A 828 44.54 -16.34 -0.87
CA GLU A 828 45.73 -16.70 -0.11
C GLU A 828 46.19 -18.11 -0.51
N ARG A 829 47.08 -18.17 -1.51
CA ARG A 829 47.57 -19.45 -2.05
C ARG A 829 48.25 -20.28 -0.97
N GLY A 830 47.70 -21.46 -0.70
CA GLY A 830 48.22 -22.41 0.30
C GLY A 830 47.53 -22.34 1.66
N ALA A 831 46.61 -21.40 1.87
CA ALA A 831 45.75 -21.35 3.06
C ALA A 831 44.37 -21.97 2.80
N LYS A 832 43.73 -22.44 3.86
CA LYS A 832 42.35 -22.93 3.85
C LYS A 832 41.36 -21.77 4.08
N LEU A 833 40.12 -21.91 3.64
CA LEU A 833 39.09 -20.90 3.87
C LEU A 833 38.95 -20.56 5.36
N PHE A 834 38.96 -19.25 5.67
CA PHE A 834 38.82 -18.71 7.02
C PHE A 834 39.85 -19.26 8.02
N GLN A 835 41.06 -19.56 7.55
CA GLN A 835 42.15 -19.98 8.42
C GLN A 835 42.55 -18.84 9.36
N VAL A 836 42.46 -19.09 10.67
CA VAL A 836 42.83 -18.11 11.69
C VAL A 836 44.36 -17.91 11.67
N PRO A 837 44.88 -16.67 11.78
CA PRO A 837 46.30 -16.43 11.92
C PRO A 837 46.89 -17.20 13.11
N PRO A 838 48.17 -17.64 13.02
CA PRO A 838 48.80 -18.37 14.11
C PRO A 838 48.81 -17.53 15.40
N VAL A 839 48.51 -18.17 16.53
CA VAL A 839 48.47 -17.53 17.85
C VAL A 839 49.85 -16.96 18.20
N ILE A 840 49.88 -15.71 18.65
CA ILE A 840 51.11 -15.07 19.12
C ILE A 840 51.50 -15.71 20.45
N VAL A 841 52.61 -16.44 20.46
CA VAL A 841 53.13 -17.09 21.67
C VAL A 841 53.51 -16.01 22.70
N PRO A 842 53.09 -16.13 23.98
CA PRO A 842 53.46 -15.17 25.02
C PRO A 842 54.98 -14.94 25.06
N GLY A 843 55.40 -13.67 25.05
CA GLY A 843 56.83 -13.28 25.05
C GLY A 843 57.50 -13.26 23.68
N LYS A 844 56.80 -13.56 22.58
CA LYS A 844 57.30 -13.38 21.21
C LYS A 844 56.61 -12.22 20.51
N LEU A 845 57.34 -11.55 19.61
CA LEU A 845 56.77 -10.53 18.72
C LEU A 845 55.97 -11.22 17.59
N PRO A 846 54.85 -10.62 17.13
CA PRO A 846 54.13 -11.09 15.96
C PRO A 846 55.03 -11.10 14.73
N GLN A 847 55.06 -12.21 14.00
CA GLN A 847 55.77 -12.29 12.72
C GLN A 847 54.90 -11.66 11.64
N LEU A 848 55.30 -10.47 11.18
CA LEU A 848 54.60 -9.76 10.12
C LEU A 848 55.24 -10.09 8.76
N PRO A 849 54.44 -10.37 7.73
CA PRO A 849 54.95 -10.54 6.38
C PRO A 849 55.51 -9.22 5.82
N ALA A 850 56.39 -9.33 4.82
CA ALA A 850 57.03 -8.18 4.17
C ALA A 850 56.04 -7.22 3.48
N GLN A 851 54.83 -7.71 3.15
CA GLN A 851 53.73 -6.90 2.64
C GLN A 851 52.56 -6.95 3.65
N PRO A 852 51.85 -5.84 3.87
CA PRO A 852 50.68 -5.82 4.74
C PRO A 852 49.59 -6.76 4.23
N LEU A 853 49.03 -7.58 5.12
CA LEU A 853 47.90 -8.46 4.80
C LEU A 853 46.62 -7.63 4.71
N GLU A 854 45.97 -7.65 3.56
CA GLU A 854 44.64 -7.05 3.37
C GLU A 854 43.56 -7.99 3.92
N HIS A 855 43.46 -8.12 5.25
CA HIS A 855 42.55 -9.06 5.92
C HIS A 855 41.09 -8.95 5.42
N THR A 856 40.59 -7.73 5.20
CA THR A 856 39.24 -7.52 4.66
C THR A 856 39.08 -8.10 3.27
N ARG A 857 40.08 -7.94 2.40
CA ARG A 857 40.04 -8.50 1.04
C ARG A 857 40.12 -10.02 1.06
N ASN A 858 40.97 -10.58 1.91
CA ASN A 858 41.09 -12.03 2.07
C ASN A 858 39.76 -12.62 2.56
N TYR A 859 39.16 -12.05 3.60
CA TYR A 859 37.86 -12.48 4.11
C TYR A 859 36.76 -12.41 3.04
N VAL A 860 36.63 -11.30 2.31
CA VAL A 860 35.58 -11.17 1.28
C VAL A 860 35.79 -12.18 0.15
N GLY A 861 37.04 -12.42 -0.25
CA GLY A 861 37.33 -13.45 -1.24
C GLY A 861 37.03 -14.85 -0.77
N ASP A 862 37.45 -15.19 0.44
CA ASP A 862 37.16 -16.48 1.07
C ASP A 862 35.66 -16.70 1.19
N TRP A 863 34.90 -15.67 1.58
CA TRP A 863 33.45 -15.72 1.65
C TRP A 863 32.81 -15.99 0.29
N LEU A 864 33.28 -15.36 -0.79
CA LEU A 864 32.77 -15.62 -2.14
C LEU A 864 33.14 -17.02 -2.66
N VAL A 865 34.32 -17.52 -2.31
CA VAL A 865 34.73 -18.90 -2.63
C VAL A 865 33.91 -19.92 -1.84
N ALA A 866 33.65 -19.65 -0.56
CA ALA A 866 32.78 -20.43 0.30
C ALA A 866 31.35 -20.50 -0.27
N LEU A 867 30.80 -19.36 -0.70
CA LEU A 867 29.48 -19.27 -1.32
C LEU A 867 29.41 -20.06 -2.63
N ALA A 868 30.42 -19.92 -3.50
CA ALA A 868 30.49 -20.69 -4.74
C ALA A 868 30.51 -22.20 -4.46
N LYS A 869 31.24 -22.63 -3.42
CA LYS A 869 31.26 -24.03 -3.00
C LYS A 869 29.91 -24.49 -2.46
N ILE A 870 29.23 -23.67 -1.64
CA ILE A 870 27.86 -23.96 -1.21
C ILE A 870 26.92 -24.11 -2.39
N ALA A 871 26.97 -23.20 -3.37
CA ALA A 871 26.10 -23.26 -4.53
C ALA A 871 26.31 -24.56 -5.34
N GLU A 872 27.56 -25.02 -5.48
CA GLU A 872 27.86 -26.32 -6.07
C GLU A 872 27.31 -27.49 -5.24
N ASP A 873 27.48 -27.45 -3.92
CA ASP A 873 27.02 -28.50 -2.99
C ASP A 873 25.48 -28.53 -2.85
N ASN A 874 24.82 -27.42 -3.16
CA ASN A 874 23.36 -27.29 -3.20
C ASN A 874 22.74 -27.94 -4.45
N ALA A 875 23.53 -28.34 -5.45
CA ALA A 875 23.02 -29.09 -6.60
C ALA A 875 22.33 -30.38 -6.13
N GLY A 876 21.12 -30.68 -6.64
CA GLY A 876 20.30 -31.82 -6.19
C GLY A 876 19.56 -31.65 -4.86
N HIS A 877 19.66 -30.49 -4.20
CA HIS A 877 18.92 -30.16 -2.96
C HIS A 877 17.82 -29.10 -3.18
N SER A 878 17.20 -29.09 -4.37
CA SER A 878 16.16 -28.12 -4.74
C SER A 878 14.97 -28.11 -3.77
N ALA A 879 14.36 -26.94 -3.60
CA ALA A 879 13.24 -26.72 -2.68
C ALA A 879 12.05 -27.66 -2.98
N GLY A 880 11.79 -27.95 -4.27
CA GLY A 880 10.68 -28.81 -4.69
C GLY A 880 10.83 -30.32 -4.48
N ARG A 881 11.92 -30.83 -3.89
CA ARG A 881 12.13 -32.29 -3.73
C ARG A 881 11.13 -32.95 -2.76
N GLU A 882 10.60 -32.17 -1.83
CA GLU A 882 9.57 -32.62 -0.87
C GLU A 882 8.17 -32.69 -1.52
N ILE A 883 8.03 -32.20 -2.75
CA ILE A 883 6.76 -32.10 -3.48
C ILE A 883 6.59 -33.35 -4.34
N THR A 884 5.43 -34.00 -4.25
CA THR A 884 5.11 -35.16 -5.08
C THR A 884 4.92 -34.76 -6.55
N PRO A 885 5.08 -35.70 -7.52
CA PRO A 885 4.85 -35.40 -8.93
C PRO A 885 3.46 -34.81 -9.24
N GLU A 886 2.41 -35.30 -8.57
CA GLU A 886 1.04 -34.79 -8.70
C GLU A 886 0.90 -33.34 -8.20
N GLN A 887 1.54 -33.03 -7.07
CA GLN A 887 1.59 -31.68 -6.52
C GLN A 887 2.42 -30.75 -7.42
N ASN A 888 3.51 -31.22 -8.02
CA ASN A 888 4.33 -30.47 -8.97
C ASN A 888 3.59 -30.21 -10.29
N GLU A 889 2.82 -31.18 -10.79
CA GLU A 889 1.94 -31.00 -11.96
C GLU A 889 0.84 -29.95 -11.68
N THR A 890 0.27 -29.99 -10.46
CA THR A 890 -0.71 -28.99 -10.02
C THR A 890 -0.09 -27.58 -10.00
N LEU A 891 1.11 -27.43 -9.45
CA LEU A 891 1.85 -26.16 -9.48
C LEU A 891 2.16 -25.73 -10.93
N GLY A 892 2.52 -26.67 -11.81
CA GLY A 892 2.72 -26.40 -13.23
C GLY A 892 1.46 -25.86 -13.91
N LYS A 893 0.27 -26.40 -13.59
CA LYS A 893 -1.02 -25.87 -14.06
C LYS A 893 -1.27 -24.45 -13.56
N VAL A 894 -0.99 -24.18 -12.28
CA VAL A 894 -1.12 -22.83 -11.70
C VAL A 894 -0.21 -21.83 -12.41
N LEU A 895 1.06 -22.19 -12.63
CA LEU A 895 2.01 -21.36 -13.39
C LEU A 895 1.55 -21.15 -14.84
N ALA A 896 0.98 -22.17 -15.47
CA ALA A 896 0.40 -22.04 -16.80
C ALA A 896 -0.79 -21.06 -16.82
N THR A 897 -1.68 -21.11 -15.83
CA THR A 897 -2.79 -20.14 -15.67
C THR A 897 -2.27 -18.70 -15.51
N LEU A 898 -1.19 -18.50 -14.75
CA LEU A 898 -0.55 -17.18 -14.59
C LEU A 898 0.07 -16.66 -15.90
N HIS A 899 0.47 -17.55 -16.81
CA HIS A 899 1.09 -17.22 -18.10
C HIS A 899 0.18 -17.40 -19.32
N ALA A 900 -1.08 -17.79 -19.13
CA ALA A 900 -1.98 -18.30 -20.18
C ALA A 900 -2.12 -17.37 -21.40
N ASP A 901 -1.77 -16.11 -21.23
CA ASP A 901 -2.04 -15.00 -22.13
C ASP A 901 -0.74 -14.28 -22.60
N ARG A 902 0.45 -14.83 -22.29
CA ARG A 902 1.74 -14.36 -22.85
C ARG A 902 2.03 -14.94 -24.24
N THR A 903 1.33 -16.01 -24.61
CA THR A 903 1.63 -16.89 -25.76
C THR A 903 0.78 -16.64 -27.01
N GLU A 904 -0.10 -15.64 -27.01
CA GLU A 904 -0.85 -15.20 -28.20
C GLU A 904 -0.32 -13.90 -28.83
#